data_AF-A0A251T2B9-F1
#
_entry.id   AF-A0A251T2B9-F1
#
_cell.length_a   1.000
_cell.length_b   1.000
_cell.length_c   1.000
_cell.angle_alpha   90.00
_cell.angle_beta   90.00
_cell.angle_gamma   90.00
#
_symmetry.space_group_name_H-M   'P 1'
#
loop_
_entity.id
_entity.type
_entity.pdbx_description
1 polymer ?
#
loop_
_entity_poly.entity_id
_entity_poly.type
_entity_poly.pdbx_seq_one_letter_code
_entity_poly.pdbx_strand_id
1 'polypeptide(L)'
;MSLLVMCLVFISIITNTLSLTQEQENDRITALPGQPEVAFSQFSGYITVHKKHGRALFYWLTEAATPNPLLKPLVLWLNGGPGCSSIAYGASEEIGPFRINKNAFSLYLNKYSWNKEANILFLDSPAGVGFSYTNTSSDLKDSGDKRTASDALRFLIRWMSRFPQYKYREFYICGESYAGHYVPQLMKKIHDYNKNHHYPFINLKGFMVGNALTDHKYDNIGTVEYWWTHALISDATYKTIMSCCNFSTQKQTRKCDKAILYAWSYEMGGIDEYSIYTPKCNNPSGNFTSSRLKNSLVRRRVSGYDPCVEMRAEKYYNRPDVQHAMHANYTRIPYKFTACSLEMVENWKDSQFSLLPTYKELIPAGYRIWVYRKRGEVGGIRRKIKDMSILVICLVFTSIITNTLSLTQEQENDRITALPGQPEVAFSQFSGYITVHKKQGRALFYWLVEAAAPNPLLKPLVLWLNGGPGCSSIAYGASEEIGPFRINKNASSLSLNQYSWNKEANILFLESPAGVGFSYTNTSSNLKDSGDKRTASDALKFLKRWMSRFPQYKYREFYISGESYAGHYVPQLAQKIHNYNKNHHDPIINLKGFIVGNAVTDNKYDNIGTVEYWWTHSIISDTTYKTIKNSCNFTSPKYNEKCDNAINYAWNHEFGEIDQYSIYTPSCNKSSGNVTLSRLKNTLVRRRVSGYDPCVERRAEKYYNRPEVQHAMHANYTRIPYKWTACSDDLLENWKDSQFSMLPTYKKLIAAGYRIWVFSGDTDSVVPVTATRLSLSHLNLTVKTRWYPWYINGQVGGWTEEYDGLTFATVRGAGHEVPLFQPERGYLLFESFLAGKNLPRS
;
A
#
# COMPACT_ATOMS: atom_id res chain seq x y z
N MET A 1 -41.44 64.49 -20.24
CA MET A 1 -40.70 63.30 -20.71
C MET A 1 -39.89 62.58 -19.63
N SER A 2 -39.41 63.23 -18.55
CA SER A 2 -38.50 62.57 -17.59
C SER A 2 -39.14 61.55 -16.63
N LEU A 3 -40.41 61.68 -16.25
CA LEU A 3 -41.08 60.68 -15.38
C LEU A 3 -41.41 59.36 -16.12
N LEU A 4 -41.76 59.44 -17.41
CA LEU A 4 -42.11 58.27 -18.22
C LEU A 4 -40.87 57.40 -18.50
N VAL A 5 -39.72 58.03 -18.74
CA VAL A 5 -38.43 57.33 -18.94
C VAL A 5 -37.97 56.68 -17.63
N MET A 6 -38.14 57.34 -16.47
CA MET A 6 -37.83 56.72 -15.18
C MET A 6 -38.75 55.54 -14.84
N CYS A 7 -40.06 55.64 -15.11
CA CYS A 7 -40.99 54.52 -14.92
C CYS A 7 -40.68 53.34 -15.85
N LEU A 8 -40.35 53.59 -17.11
CA LEU A 8 -39.98 52.53 -18.06
C LEU A 8 -38.66 51.85 -17.68
N VAL A 9 -37.69 52.59 -17.13
CA VAL A 9 -36.45 52.03 -16.59
C VAL A 9 -36.71 51.22 -15.32
N PHE A 10 -37.56 51.70 -14.40
CA PHE A 10 -37.94 50.95 -13.20
C PHE A 10 -38.72 49.67 -13.52
N ILE A 11 -39.68 49.72 -14.44
CA ILE A 11 -40.45 48.54 -14.88
C ILE A 11 -39.53 47.55 -15.61
N SER A 12 -38.60 48.02 -16.45
CA SER A 12 -37.59 47.18 -17.10
C SER A 12 -36.64 46.51 -16.09
N ILE A 13 -36.24 47.22 -15.03
CA ILE A 13 -35.40 46.64 -13.97
C ILE A 13 -36.17 45.60 -13.17
N ILE A 14 -37.43 45.88 -12.79
CA ILE A 14 -38.29 44.95 -12.03
C ILE A 14 -38.63 43.70 -12.86
N THR A 15 -39.00 43.86 -14.13
CA THR A 15 -39.31 42.72 -15.02
C THR A 15 -38.08 41.85 -15.30
N ASN A 16 -36.90 42.46 -15.49
CA ASN A 16 -35.65 41.71 -15.64
C ASN A 16 -35.23 40.98 -14.36
N THR A 17 -35.38 41.58 -13.17
CA THR A 17 -35.06 40.90 -11.90
C THR A 17 -36.02 39.74 -11.61
N LEU A 18 -37.33 39.92 -11.84
CA LEU A 18 -38.34 38.86 -11.74
C LEU A 18 -38.08 37.71 -12.73
N SER A 19 -37.71 38.03 -13.97
CA SER A 19 -37.36 37.02 -14.99
C SER A 19 -36.10 36.24 -14.63
N LEU A 20 -35.07 36.92 -14.09
CA LEU A 20 -33.83 36.27 -13.64
C LEU A 20 -34.09 35.32 -12.46
N THR A 21 -34.93 35.69 -11.50
CA THR A 21 -35.31 34.81 -10.39
C THR A 21 -36.10 33.59 -10.85
N GLN A 22 -36.96 33.75 -11.88
CA GLN A 22 -37.73 32.62 -12.42
C GLN A 22 -36.85 31.60 -13.14
N GLU A 23 -35.85 32.05 -13.92
CA GLU A 23 -34.90 31.13 -14.56
C GLU A 23 -34.10 30.32 -13.52
N GLN A 24 -33.67 30.94 -12.42
CA GLN A 24 -32.97 30.24 -11.35
C GLN A 24 -33.86 29.21 -10.65
N GLU A 25 -35.11 29.58 -10.35
CA GLU A 25 -36.06 28.66 -9.71
C GLU A 25 -36.48 27.51 -10.65
N ASN A 26 -36.52 27.73 -11.96
CA ASN A 26 -36.70 26.65 -12.93
C ASN A 26 -35.53 25.65 -12.94
N ASP A 27 -34.33 26.10 -12.57
CA ASP A 27 -33.15 25.24 -12.43
C ASP A 27 -33.09 24.60 -11.01
N ARG A 28 -33.98 24.94 -10.04
CA ARG A 28 -33.93 24.44 -8.66
C ARG A 28 -34.33 22.97 -8.55
N ILE A 29 -33.45 22.16 -7.96
CA ILE A 29 -33.75 20.76 -7.61
C ILE A 29 -34.40 20.75 -6.22
N THR A 30 -35.65 20.30 -6.13
CA THR A 30 -36.36 20.14 -4.84
C THR A 30 -35.78 18.99 -4.03
N ALA A 31 -35.72 17.79 -4.62
CA ALA A 31 -35.04 16.63 -4.07
C ALA A 31 -34.69 15.62 -5.17
N LEU A 32 -33.55 14.96 -5.04
CA LEU A 32 -33.23 13.80 -5.88
C LEU A 32 -33.94 12.53 -5.36
N PRO A 33 -34.30 11.57 -6.23
CA PRO A 33 -34.90 10.31 -5.79
C PRO A 33 -34.03 9.52 -4.79
N GLY A 34 -34.53 9.41 -3.55
CA GLY A 34 -33.82 8.73 -2.46
C GLY A 34 -32.69 9.53 -1.83
N GLN A 35 -32.66 10.86 -2.03
CA GLN A 35 -31.79 11.78 -1.29
C GLN A 35 -32.22 11.89 0.19
N PRO A 36 -31.27 11.94 1.16
CA PRO A 36 -31.55 12.34 2.54
C PRO A 36 -31.95 13.81 2.66
N GLU A 37 -32.57 14.21 3.78
CA GLU A 37 -32.83 15.62 4.06
C GLU A 37 -31.55 16.46 4.07
N VAL A 38 -31.60 17.65 3.46
CA VAL A 38 -30.46 18.57 3.34
C VAL A 38 -30.89 20.00 3.63
N ALA A 39 -29.97 20.77 4.20
CA ALA A 39 -30.15 22.18 4.57
C ALA A 39 -29.50 23.16 3.57
N PHE A 40 -29.27 22.73 2.33
CA PHE A 40 -28.67 23.56 1.27
C PHE A 40 -29.50 23.46 -0.02
N SER A 41 -29.49 24.52 -0.84
CA SER A 41 -30.11 24.49 -2.16
C SER A 41 -29.21 23.82 -3.18
N GLN A 42 -29.83 23.31 -4.24
CA GLN A 42 -29.14 22.76 -5.40
C GLN A 42 -29.88 23.13 -6.67
N PHE A 43 -29.14 23.35 -7.74
CA PHE A 43 -29.66 23.79 -9.02
C PHE A 43 -28.97 23.02 -10.15
N SER A 44 -29.72 22.59 -11.16
CA SER A 44 -29.14 22.00 -12.35
C SER A 44 -29.93 22.41 -13.59
N GLY A 45 -29.22 22.48 -14.71
CA GLY A 45 -29.80 22.92 -15.96
C GLY A 45 -28.75 23.07 -17.04
N TYR A 46 -29.13 23.76 -18.12
CA TYR A 46 -28.32 23.91 -19.32
C TYR A 46 -27.99 25.37 -19.60
N ILE A 47 -26.74 25.60 -20.02
CA ILE A 47 -26.31 26.86 -20.62
C ILE A 47 -25.85 26.58 -22.04
N THR A 48 -26.56 27.18 -23.01
CA THR A 48 -26.14 27.11 -24.42
C THR A 48 -24.82 27.86 -24.60
N VAL A 49 -23.81 27.21 -25.17
CA VAL A 49 -22.48 27.80 -25.45
C VAL A 49 -22.27 28.07 -26.93
N HIS A 50 -22.99 27.36 -27.82
CA HIS A 50 -22.94 27.58 -29.27
C HIS A 50 -24.30 27.36 -29.95
N LYS A 51 -25.02 28.45 -30.24
CA LYS A 51 -26.39 28.39 -30.78
C LYS A 51 -26.49 27.63 -32.11
N LYS A 52 -25.59 27.93 -33.07
CA LYS A 52 -25.63 27.31 -34.41
C LYS A 52 -25.47 25.79 -34.39
N HIS A 53 -24.70 25.27 -33.44
CA HIS A 53 -24.47 23.82 -33.33
C HIS A 53 -25.43 23.17 -32.33
N GLY A 54 -26.25 23.96 -31.62
CA GLY A 54 -27.05 23.48 -30.49
C GLY A 54 -26.22 22.95 -29.33
N ARG A 55 -24.98 23.45 -29.12
CA ARG A 55 -24.15 23.00 -28.00
C ARG A 55 -24.60 23.64 -26.70
N ALA A 56 -24.90 22.82 -25.70
CA ALA A 56 -25.22 23.23 -24.35
C ALA A 56 -24.49 22.37 -23.32
N LEU A 57 -23.96 23.02 -22.28
CA LEU A 57 -23.31 22.34 -21.17
C LEU A 57 -24.27 22.25 -19.98
N PHE A 58 -24.34 21.06 -19.40
CA PHE A 58 -25.09 20.73 -18.20
C PHE A 58 -24.26 21.02 -16.96
N TYR A 59 -24.89 21.62 -15.96
CA TYR A 59 -24.26 21.89 -14.67
C TYR A 59 -25.11 21.39 -13.51
N TRP A 60 -24.44 21.18 -12.37
CA TRP A 60 -25.09 20.99 -11.08
C TRP A 60 -24.38 21.84 -10.03
N LEU A 61 -25.07 22.86 -9.54
CA LEU A 61 -24.67 23.69 -8.41
C LEU A 61 -25.19 23.07 -7.11
N THR A 62 -24.32 22.87 -6.14
CA THR A 62 -24.68 22.56 -4.75
C THR A 62 -24.19 23.71 -3.87
N GLU A 63 -25.11 24.41 -3.22
CA GLU A 63 -24.75 25.51 -2.34
C GLU A 63 -24.03 25.04 -1.08
N ALA A 64 -23.30 25.97 -0.46
CA ALA A 64 -22.63 25.70 0.80
C ALA A 64 -23.65 25.37 1.90
N ALA A 65 -23.41 24.28 2.64
CA ALA A 65 -24.24 23.80 3.75
C ALA A 65 -24.02 24.66 5.01
N THR A 66 -24.41 25.93 4.93
CA THR A 66 -24.29 26.95 5.98
C THR A 66 -25.50 27.88 5.93
N PRO A 67 -25.87 28.56 7.03
CA PRO A 67 -26.97 29.53 7.01
C PRO A 67 -26.80 30.67 5.99
N ASN A 68 -25.55 30.98 5.59
CA ASN A 68 -25.23 32.08 4.68
C ASN A 68 -24.36 31.59 3.49
N PRO A 69 -24.91 30.82 2.53
CA PRO A 69 -24.13 30.33 1.38
C PRO A 69 -23.58 31.47 0.52
N LEU A 70 -24.26 32.62 0.56
CA LEU A 70 -23.85 33.89 -0.04
C LEU A 70 -22.66 34.58 0.64
N LEU A 71 -21.96 33.96 1.59
CA LEU A 71 -20.66 34.44 2.07
C LEU A 71 -19.51 33.51 1.66
N LYS A 72 -19.82 32.34 1.11
CA LYS A 72 -18.83 31.34 0.71
C LYS A 72 -18.33 31.57 -0.72
N PRO A 73 -17.10 31.12 -1.05
CA PRO A 73 -16.56 31.19 -2.41
C PRO A 73 -17.33 30.27 -3.37
N LEU A 74 -17.11 30.47 -4.68
CA LEU A 74 -17.58 29.58 -5.74
C LEU A 74 -16.41 28.74 -6.26
N VAL A 75 -16.62 27.43 -6.36
CA VAL A 75 -15.65 26.47 -6.91
C VAL A 75 -16.26 25.76 -8.10
N LEU A 76 -15.65 25.89 -9.28
CA LEU A 76 -15.97 25.05 -10.43
C LEU A 76 -15.20 23.73 -10.33
N TRP A 77 -15.87 22.59 -10.48
CA TRP A 77 -15.22 21.28 -10.61
C TRP A 77 -15.25 20.79 -12.06
N LEU A 78 -14.09 20.38 -12.57
CA LEU A 78 -13.90 19.74 -13.86
C LEU A 78 -13.26 18.36 -13.67
N ASN A 79 -13.95 17.30 -14.07
CA ASN A 79 -13.37 15.96 -14.01
C ASN A 79 -12.25 15.75 -15.02
N GLY A 80 -11.30 14.88 -14.68
CA GLY A 80 -10.34 14.34 -15.63
C GLY A 80 -10.90 13.16 -16.41
N GLY A 81 -10.15 12.75 -17.44
CA GLY A 81 -10.63 11.92 -18.53
C GLY A 81 -11.40 12.76 -19.55
N PRO A 82 -10.94 12.89 -20.81
CA PRO A 82 -11.45 13.96 -21.66
C PRO A 82 -12.91 13.86 -22.10
N GLY A 83 -13.53 12.69 -21.86
CA GLY A 83 -14.94 12.44 -22.07
C GLY A 83 -15.72 12.15 -20.78
N CYS A 84 -15.17 12.41 -19.60
CA CYS A 84 -15.71 11.91 -18.33
C CYS A 84 -16.50 12.97 -17.55
N SER A 85 -17.60 12.53 -16.93
CA SER A 85 -18.58 13.40 -16.28
C SER A 85 -18.13 13.86 -14.89
N SER A 86 -18.27 15.16 -14.65
CA SER A 86 -18.10 15.78 -13.33
C SER A 86 -19.19 15.37 -12.34
N ILE A 87 -20.35 14.95 -12.85
CA ILE A 87 -21.46 14.45 -12.04
C ILE A 87 -21.19 12.99 -11.60
N ALA A 88 -20.69 12.16 -12.51
CA ALA A 88 -20.40 10.75 -12.22
C ALA A 88 -19.26 10.59 -11.19
N TYR A 89 -18.11 11.22 -11.42
CA TYR A 89 -16.93 11.07 -10.56
C TYR A 89 -16.87 12.18 -9.50
N GLY A 90 -16.66 13.42 -9.91
CA GLY A 90 -16.56 14.58 -9.01
C GLY A 90 -17.68 14.66 -7.96
N ALA A 91 -18.94 14.65 -8.39
CA ALA A 91 -20.07 14.81 -7.48
C ALA A 91 -20.40 13.52 -6.70
N SER A 92 -20.39 12.36 -7.36
CA SER A 92 -20.90 11.11 -6.76
C SER A 92 -19.84 10.24 -6.09
N GLU A 93 -18.58 10.39 -6.46
CA GLU A 93 -17.46 9.57 -6.00
C GLU A 93 -16.48 10.33 -5.11
N GLU A 94 -16.27 11.62 -5.39
CA GLU A 94 -15.23 12.42 -4.75
C GLU A 94 -15.75 13.50 -3.79
N ILE A 95 -16.11 14.68 -4.28
CA ILE A 95 -16.23 15.87 -3.43
C ILE A 95 -17.67 16.32 -3.20
N GLY A 96 -18.63 15.79 -3.96
CA GLY A 96 -20.03 16.20 -3.85
C GLY A 96 -20.73 15.76 -2.55
N PRO A 97 -21.95 16.28 -2.31
CA PRO A 97 -22.69 16.08 -1.08
C PRO A 97 -23.21 14.65 -0.89
N PHE A 98 -23.30 13.86 -1.95
CA PHE A 98 -23.96 12.56 -1.93
C PHE A 98 -23.05 11.43 -2.40
N ARG A 99 -23.37 10.23 -1.93
CA ARG A 99 -22.84 8.95 -2.40
C ARG A 99 -23.99 8.03 -2.78
N ILE A 100 -23.74 7.18 -3.76
CA ILE A 100 -24.76 6.27 -4.29
C ILE A 100 -24.72 4.93 -3.53
N ASN A 101 -25.85 4.53 -2.95
CA ASN A 101 -25.96 3.25 -2.28
C ASN A 101 -25.76 2.08 -3.26
N LYS A 102 -25.41 0.90 -2.72
CA LYS A 102 -25.14 -0.31 -3.52
C LYS A 102 -26.29 -0.75 -4.43
N ASN A 103 -27.51 -0.41 -4.06
CA ASN A 103 -28.71 -0.73 -4.84
C ASN A 103 -28.86 0.20 -6.08
N ALA A 104 -28.14 1.32 -6.11
CA ALA A 104 -28.27 2.42 -7.06
C ALA A 104 -29.68 3.04 -7.12
N PHE A 105 -30.44 2.97 -6.01
CA PHE A 105 -31.78 3.52 -5.90
C PHE A 105 -31.89 4.67 -4.89
N SER A 106 -30.93 4.81 -3.98
CA SER A 106 -30.92 5.87 -2.96
C SER A 106 -29.53 6.44 -2.74
N LEU A 107 -29.47 7.60 -2.11
CA LEU A 107 -28.24 8.32 -1.78
C LEU A 107 -27.99 8.32 -0.27
N TYR A 108 -26.74 8.57 0.13
CA TYR A 108 -26.38 8.89 1.51
C TYR A 108 -25.41 10.08 1.54
N LEU A 109 -25.38 10.82 2.65
CA LEU A 109 -24.54 12.01 2.77
C LEU A 109 -23.04 11.68 2.79
N ASN A 110 -22.28 12.41 1.98
CA ASN A 110 -20.82 12.41 2.06
C ASN A 110 -20.39 13.30 3.24
N LYS A 111 -19.87 12.68 4.31
CA LYS A 111 -19.40 13.42 5.49
C LYS A 111 -18.20 14.33 5.21
N TYR A 112 -17.52 14.17 4.08
CA TYR A 112 -16.36 14.98 3.68
C TYR A 112 -16.65 15.82 2.42
N SER A 113 -17.92 16.14 2.15
CA SER A 113 -18.29 16.94 1.00
C SER A 113 -17.70 18.35 1.07
N TRP A 114 -17.24 18.85 -0.08
CA TRP A 114 -16.64 20.18 -0.17
C TRP A 114 -17.67 21.31 -0.10
N ASN A 115 -18.95 20.99 -0.33
CA ASN A 115 -20.03 21.95 -0.12
C ASN A 115 -20.24 22.30 1.37
N LYS A 116 -19.44 21.77 2.30
CA LYS A 116 -19.36 22.32 3.66
C LYS A 116 -18.59 23.64 3.71
N GLU A 117 -17.69 23.90 2.75
CA GLU A 117 -16.82 25.07 2.75
C GLU A 117 -17.07 26.04 1.58
N ALA A 118 -17.61 25.58 0.46
CA ALA A 118 -17.81 26.40 -0.73
C ALA A 118 -19.10 26.06 -1.48
N ASN A 119 -19.56 26.96 -2.34
CA ASN A 119 -20.57 26.62 -3.34
C ASN A 119 -19.86 25.86 -4.47
N ILE A 120 -20.31 24.66 -4.79
CA ILE A 120 -19.62 23.79 -5.77
C ILE A 120 -20.47 23.69 -7.04
N LEU A 121 -19.87 24.06 -8.16
CA LEU A 121 -20.46 23.99 -9.50
C LEU A 121 -19.78 22.85 -10.26
N PHE A 122 -20.47 21.72 -10.42
CA PHE A 122 -20.04 20.62 -11.27
C PHE A 122 -20.44 20.92 -12.71
N LEU A 123 -19.51 20.80 -13.65
CA LEU A 123 -19.77 21.03 -15.07
C LEU A 123 -19.41 19.79 -15.88
N ASP A 124 -20.39 19.22 -16.57
CA ASP A 124 -20.13 18.23 -17.60
C ASP A 124 -19.62 18.96 -18.85
N SER A 125 -18.35 18.76 -19.18
CA SER A 125 -17.71 19.45 -20.30
C SER A 125 -16.68 18.53 -20.94
N PRO A 126 -16.59 18.49 -22.28
CA PRO A 126 -17.36 19.26 -23.26
C PRO A 126 -18.76 18.70 -23.58
N ALA A 127 -19.44 19.27 -24.58
CA ALA A 127 -20.68 18.70 -25.14
C ALA A 127 -20.45 17.25 -25.63
N GLY A 128 -21.35 16.33 -25.27
CA GLY A 128 -21.20 14.88 -25.47
C GLY A 128 -20.79 14.11 -24.21
N VAL A 129 -20.46 14.82 -23.13
CA VAL A 129 -20.09 14.25 -21.83
C VAL A 129 -21.26 14.34 -20.85
N GLY A 130 -21.52 13.25 -20.12
CA GLY A 130 -22.60 13.20 -19.13
C GLY A 130 -23.93 13.65 -19.72
N PHE A 131 -24.53 14.71 -19.17
CA PHE A 131 -25.77 15.29 -19.69
C PHE A 131 -25.58 16.42 -20.72
N SER A 132 -24.36 16.91 -20.93
CA SER A 132 -24.06 17.97 -21.90
C SER A 132 -24.19 17.47 -23.33
N TYR A 133 -24.81 18.23 -24.23
CA TYR A 133 -25.17 17.75 -25.57
C TYR A 133 -24.86 18.75 -26.70
N THR A 134 -24.93 18.25 -27.93
CA THR A 134 -24.81 19.00 -29.18
C THR A 134 -25.86 18.49 -30.18
N ASN A 135 -26.38 19.38 -31.04
CA ASN A 135 -27.23 18.99 -32.16
C ASN A 135 -26.41 18.71 -33.43
N THR A 136 -25.08 18.86 -33.37
CA THR A 136 -24.16 18.67 -34.50
C THR A 136 -23.20 17.54 -34.20
N SER A 137 -23.43 16.36 -34.80
CA SER A 137 -22.68 15.14 -34.51
C SER A 137 -21.17 15.25 -34.73
N SER A 138 -20.71 16.10 -35.67
CA SER A 138 -19.27 16.35 -35.88
C SER A 138 -18.59 16.94 -34.65
N ASP A 139 -19.32 17.61 -33.76
CA ASP A 139 -18.76 18.11 -32.51
C ASP A 139 -18.24 16.98 -31.61
N LEU A 140 -18.82 15.77 -31.68
CA LEU A 140 -18.34 14.62 -30.89
C LEU A 140 -16.99 14.09 -31.38
N LYS A 141 -16.60 14.41 -32.63
CA LYS A 141 -15.38 13.91 -33.28
C LYS A 141 -14.30 14.97 -33.49
N ASP A 142 -14.63 16.24 -33.24
CA ASP A 142 -13.76 17.40 -33.40
C ASP A 142 -13.68 18.21 -32.10
N SER A 143 -13.58 17.50 -30.97
CA SER A 143 -13.37 18.08 -29.64
C SER A 143 -11.90 18.13 -29.27
N GLY A 144 -11.54 19.10 -28.45
CA GLY A 144 -10.18 19.27 -27.95
C GLY A 144 -10.10 20.26 -26.80
N ASP A 145 -8.92 20.37 -26.22
CA ASP A 145 -8.60 21.21 -25.06
C ASP A 145 -8.98 22.69 -25.32
N LYS A 146 -8.62 23.24 -26.49
CA LYS A 146 -8.84 24.67 -26.80
C LYS A 146 -10.33 25.02 -26.88
N ARG A 147 -11.11 24.15 -27.51
CA ARG A 147 -12.55 24.34 -27.70
C ARG A 147 -13.27 24.21 -26.36
N THR A 148 -12.90 23.19 -25.58
CA THR A 148 -13.44 22.93 -24.24
C THR A 148 -13.22 24.13 -23.31
N ALA A 149 -12.00 24.69 -23.28
CA ALA A 149 -11.71 25.89 -22.48
C ALA A 149 -12.52 27.11 -22.95
N SER A 150 -12.71 27.26 -24.27
CA SER A 150 -13.48 28.39 -24.84
C SER A 150 -14.98 28.29 -24.53
N ASP A 151 -15.55 27.08 -24.62
CA ASP A 151 -16.94 26.84 -24.27
C ASP A 151 -17.19 26.92 -22.77
N ALA A 152 -16.26 26.47 -21.94
CA ALA A 152 -16.33 26.66 -20.48
C ALA A 152 -16.27 28.14 -20.08
N LEU A 153 -15.46 28.98 -20.73
CA LEU A 153 -15.48 30.43 -20.51
C LEU A 153 -16.85 31.03 -20.88
N ARG A 154 -17.40 30.66 -22.05
CA ARG A 154 -18.74 31.12 -22.48
C ARG A 154 -19.84 30.67 -21.52
N PHE A 155 -19.73 29.43 -21.03
CA PHE A 155 -20.59 28.88 -20.00
C PHE A 155 -20.54 29.76 -18.75
N LEU A 156 -19.35 30.04 -18.20
CA LEU A 156 -19.21 30.83 -16.98
C LEU A 156 -19.77 32.24 -17.12
N ILE A 157 -19.50 32.92 -18.24
CA ILE A 157 -20.04 34.27 -18.49
C ILE A 157 -21.57 34.26 -18.47
N ARG A 158 -22.19 33.32 -19.20
CA ARG A 158 -23.66 33.22 -19.31
C ARG A 158 -24.30 32.72 -18.02
N TRP A 159 -23.66 31.76 -17.35
CA TRP A 159 -24.12 31.21 -16.09
C TRP A 159 -24.09 32.27 -14.99
N MET A 160 -23.02 33.08 -14.89
CA MET A 160 -22.96 34.20 -13.94
C MET A 160 -23.92 35.34 -14.29
N SER A 161 -24.38 35.45 -15.54
CA SER A 161 -25.50 36.34 -15.89
C SER A 161 -26.83 35.80 -15.37
N ARG A 162 -27.06 34.48 -15.41
CA ARG A 162 -28.24 33.84 -14.82
C ARG A 162 -28.19 33.86 -13.29
N PHE A 163 -27.03 33.65 -12.69
CA PHE A 163 -26.77 33.65 -11.24
C PHE A 163 -25.87 34.83 -10.81
N PRO A 164 -26.34 36.09 -10.92
CA PRO A 164 -25.54 37.29 -10.66
C PRO A 164 -25.00 37.38 -9.22
N GLN A 165 -25.63 36.70 -8.27
CA GLN A 165 -25.18 36.61 -6.88
C GLN A 165 -23.79 35.94 -6.72
N TYR A 166 -23.27 35.25 -7.73
CA TYR A 166 -21.91 34.67 -7.70
C TYR A 166 -20.87 35.45 -8.52
N LYS A 167 -21.26 36.46 -9.32
CA LYS A 167 -20.37 37.16 -10.26
C LYS A 167 -19.13 37.78 -9.60
N TYR A 168 -19.30 38.38 -8.42
CA TYR A 168 -18.24 39.10 -7.72
C TYR A 168 -17.51 38.28 -6.65
N ARG A 169 -17.86 37.00 -6.49
CA ARG A 169 -17.30 36.14 -5.45
C ARG A 169 -15.93 35.64 -5.81
N GLU A 170 -15.14 35.34 -4.78
CA GLU A 170 -13.92 34.57 -4.98
C GLU A 170 -14.23 33.28 -5.74
N PHE A 171 -13.62 33.15 -6.91
CA PHE A 171 -13.85 32.04 -7.82
C PHE A 171 -12.57 31.21 -7.95
N TYR A 172 -12.72 29.90 -7.75
CA TYR A 172 -11.67 28.91 -7.90
C TYR A 172 -12.09 27.85 -8.92
N ILE A 173 -11.12 27.32 -9.64
CA ILE A 173 -11.34 26.17 -10.53
C ILE A 173 -10.60 24.97 -9.93
N CYS A 174 -11.28 23.85 -9.81
CA CYS A 174 -10.73 22.61 -9.28
C CYS A 174 -10.95 21.46 -10.25
N GLY A 175 -10.13 20.42 -10.17
CA GLY A 175 -10.32 19.19 -10.93
C GLY A 175 -9.31 18.12 -10.56
N GLU A 176 -9.31 17.02 -11.30
CA GLU A 176 -8.33 15.95 -11.13
C GLU A 176 -7.91 15.29 -12.45
N SER A 177 -6.85 14.47 -12.44
CA SER A 177 -6.42 13.66 -13.60
C SER A 177 -6.18 14.54 -14.85
N TYR A 178 -6.81 14.24 -15.98
CA TYR A 178 -6.72 15.03 -17.22
C TYR A 178 -7.19 16.49 -17.06
N ALA A 179 -7.89 16.85 -15.98
CA ALA A 179 -8.22 18.25 -15.70
C ALA A 179 -6.96 19.12 -15.48
N GLY A 180 -5.78 18.51 -15.31
CA GLY A 180 -4.49 19.20 -15.41
C GLY A 180 -4.27 19.90 -16.76
N HIS A 181 -4.97 19.49 -17.82
CA HIS A 181 -5.08 20.22 -19.07
C HIS A 181 -6.18 21.28 -19.05
N TYR A 182 -7.38 20.92 -18.57
CA TYR A 182 -8.55 21.79 -18.63
C TYR A 182 -8.44 23.03 -17.78
N VAL A 183 -8.04 22.84 -16.53
CA VAL A 183 -8.05 23.89 -15.52
C VAL A 183 -7.07 25.01 -15.87
N PRO A 184 -5.78 24.76 -16.17
CA PRO A 184 -4.84 25.83 -16.51
C PRO A 184 -5.22 26.55 -17.81
N GLN A 185 -5.77 25.83 -18.80
CA GLN A 185 -6.18 26.44 -20.07
C GLN A 185 -7.41 27.34 -19.89
N LEU A 186 -8.40 26.93 -19.09
CA LEU A 186 -9.54 27.77 -18.73
C LEU A 186 -9.10 28.98 -17.88
N MET A 187 -8.20 28.77 -16.92
CA MET A 187 -7.59 29.85 -16.13
C MET A 187 -6.97 30.91 -17.04
N LYS A 188 -6.17 30.48 -18.04
CA LYS A 188 -5.58 31.40 -19.02
C LYS A 188 -6.64 32.16 -19.81
N LYS A 189 -7.69 31.47 -20.30
CA LYS A 189 -8.79 32.12 -21.02
C LYS A 189 -9.51 33.18 -20.18
N ILE A 190 -9.76 32.91 -18.90
CA ILE A 190 -10.38 33.88 -17.99
C ILE A 190 -9.43 35.03 -17.69
N HIS A 191 -8.14 34.75 -17.47
CA HIS A 191 -7.12 35.78 -17.25
C HIS A 191 -7.05 36.77 -18.42
N ASP A 192 -6.96 36.24 -19.65
CA ASP A 192 -6.93 37.04 -20.89
C ASP A 192 -8.24 37.81 -21.08
N TYR A 193 -9.39 37.19 -20.76
CA TYR A 193 -10.69 37.87 -20.80
C TYR A 193 -10.76 39.04 -19.81
N ASN A 194 -10.35 38.82 -18.56
CA ASN A 194 -10.37 39.84 -17.51
C ASN A 194 -9.41 41.01 -17.80
N LYS A 195 -8.24 40.75 -18.41
CA LYS A 195 -7.30 41.81 -18.84
C LYS A 195 -7.92 42.82 -19.81
N ASN A 196 -8.86 42.37 -20.64
CA ASN A 196 -9.52 43.19 -21.65
C ASN A 196 -10.74 43.97 -21.11
N HIS A 197 -10.98 43.96 -19.80
CA HIS A 197 -12.10 44.67 -19.16
C HIS A 197 -11.60 45.56 -18.02
N HIS A 198 -12.18 46.76 -17.88
CA HIS A 198 -11.83 47.73 -16.81
C HIS A 198 -12.01 47.16 -15.40
N TYR A 199 -12.91 46.19 -15.22
CA TYR A 199 -13.08 45.41 -14.00
C TYR A 199 -13.17 43.93 -14.35
N PRO A 200 -12.53 43.02 -13.59
CA PRO A 200 -12.60 41.60 -13.86
C PRO A 200 -14.05 41.13 -13.74
N PHE A 201 -14.61 40.60 -14.84
CA PHE A 201 -15.97 40.05 -14.83
C PHE A 201 -16.06 38.82 -13.93
N ILE A 202 -14.98 38.03 -13.88
CA ILE A 202 -14.84 36.84 -13.03
C ILE A 202 -13.76 37.14 -11.98
N ASN A 203 -14.11 37.15 -10.70
CA ASN A 203 -13.16 37.37 -9.60
C ASN A 203 -12.33 36.09 -9.31
N LEU A 204 -11.49 35.73 -10.27
CA LEU A 204 -10.64 34.54 -10.27
C LEU A 204 -9.50 34.67 -9.25
N LYS A 205 -9.39 33.70 -8.34
CA LYS A 205 -8.37 33.69 -7.27
C LYS A 205 -7.29 32.63 -7.43
N GLY A 206 -7.60 31.53 -8.11
CA GLY A 206 -6.66 30.43 -8.24
C GLY A 206 -7.30 29.13 -8.69
N PHE A 207 -6.50 28.08 -8.72
CA PHE A 207 -6.97 26.75 -9.06
C PHE A 207 -6.25 25.64 -8.29
N MET A 208 -6.89 24.47 -8.24
CA MET A 208 -6.33 23.27 -7.63
C MET A 208 -6.57 22.03 -8.50
N VAL A 209 -5.55 21.22 -8.77
CA VAL A 209 -5.72 19.95 -9.50
C VAL A 209 -5.12 18.78 -8.75
N GLY A 210 -5.92 17.73 -8.53
CA GLY A 210 -5.49 16.46 -7.94
C GLY A 210 -4.94 15.49 -8.98
N ASN A 211 -3.84 14.78 -8.69
CA ASN A 211 -3.26 13.76 -9.58
C ASN A 211 -3.13 14.24 -11.04
N ALA A 212 -2.73 15.49 -11.22
CA ALA A 212 -2.84 16.19 -12.50
C ALA A 212 -1.93 15.60 -13.57
N LEU A 213 -2.49 15.36 -14.77
CA LEU A 213 -1.71 15.19 -15.99
C LEU A 213 -1.26 16.59 -16.45
N THR A 214 0.04 16.84 -16.49
CA THR A 214 0.60 18.20 -16.73
C THR A 214 1.72 18.22 -17.75
N ASP A 215 2.49 17.14 -17.87
CA ASP A 215 3.60 17.02 -18.80
C ASP A 215 3.73 15.56 -19.24
N HIS A 216 3.31 15.28 -20.48
CA HIS A 216 3.25 13.92 -21.00
C HIS A 216 4.59 13.16 -20.89
N LYS A 217 5.74 13.85 -20.97
CA LYS A 217 7.04 13.18 -20.84
C LYS A 217 7.25 12.69 -19.42
N TYR A 218 7.14 13.59 -18.45
CA TYR A 218 7.45 13.27 -17.06
C TYR A 218 6.36 12.43 -16.41
N ASP A 219 5.09 12.61 -16.80
CA ASP A 219 3.98 11.78 -16.31
C ASP A 219 4.13 10.31 -16.75
N ASN A 220 4.56 10.06 -18.00
CA ASN A 220 4.81 8.70 -18.48
C ASN A 220 6.06 8.06 -17.85
N ILE A 221 7.15 8.83 -17.70
CA ILE A 221 8.35 8.34 -16.99
C ILE A 221 7.99 7.97 -15.56
N GLY A 222 7.32 8.87 -14.84
CA GLY A 222 6.91 8.65 -13.45
C GLY A 222 5.95 7.46 -13.30
N THR A 223 5.08 7.21 -14.28
CA THR A 223 4.18 6.04 -14.29
C THR A 223 4.96 4.73 -14.40
N VAL A 224 5.92 4.66 -15.31
CA VAL A 224 6.75 3.46 -15.51
C VAL A 224 7.68 3.22 -14.31
N GLU A 225 8.26 4.29 -13.75
CA GLU A 225 9.02 4.24 -12.50
C GLU A 225 8.15 3.75 -11.34
N TYR A 226 6.93 4.26 -11.20
CA TYR A 226 5.98 3.83 -10.18
C TYR A 226 5.67 2.33 -10.30
N TRP A 227 5.39 1.83 -11.50
CA TRP A 227 5.16 0.40 -11.73
C TRP A 227 6.34 -0.46 -11.29
N TRP A 228 7.56 -0.02 -11.56
CA TRP A 228 8.76 -0.77 -11.21
C TRP A 228 9.05 -0.72 -9.71
N THR A 229 8.99 0.45 -9.07
CA THR A 229 9.30 0.59 -7.64
C THR A 229 8.26 -0.05 -6.72
N HIS A 230 7.01 -0.19 -7.19
CA HIS A 230 5.95 -0.93 -6.51
C HIS A 230 5.92 -2.42 -6.90
N ALA A 231 6.94 -2.88 -7.62
CA ALA A 231 7.11 -4.25 -8.07
C ALA A 231 5.93 -4.83 -8.91
N LEU A 232 5.22 -3.97 -9.64
CA LEU A 232 4.16 -4.38 -10.55
C LEU A 232 4.71 -4.94 -11.87
N ILE A 233 5.92 -4.51 -12.25
CA ILE A 233 6.64 -4.97 -13.44
C ILE A 233 8.05 -5.47 -13.11
N SER A 234 8.61 -6.28 -13.98
CA SER A 234 9.98 -6.83 -13.84
C SER A 234 11.07 -5.80 -14.14
N ASP A 235 12.29 -6.07 -13.67
CA ASP A 235 13.46 -5.23 -13.99
C ASP A 235 13.74 -5.25 -15.50
N ALA A 236 13.49 -6.38 -16.17
CA ALA A 236 13.65 -6.55 -17.60
C ALA A 236 12.63 -5.72 -18.39
N THR A 237 11.36 -5.75 -17.98
CA THR A 237 10.29 -4.95 -18.59
C THR A 237 10.54 -3.47 -18.40
N TYR A 238 10.87 -3.03 -17.18
CA TYR A 238 11.25 -1.64 -16.89
C TYR A 238 12.39 -1.15 -17.80
N LYS A 239 13.52 -1.86 -17.82
CA LYS A 239 14.69 -1.52 -18.68
C LYS A 239 14.33 -1.50 -20.16
N THR A 240 13.46 -2.41 -20.61
CA THR A 240 13.01 -2.46 -22.00
C THR A 240 12.19 -1.21 -22.35
N ILE A 241 11.21 -0.84 -21.52
CA ILE A 241 10.40 0.36 -21.73
C ILE A 241 11.28 1.61 -21.73
N MET A 242 12.12 1.78 -20.70
CA MET A 242 12.99 2.95 -20.56
C MET A 242 14.01 3.10 -21.70
N SER A 243 14.40 2.01 -22.36
CA SER A 243 15.36 2.05 -23.47
C SER A 243 14.71 2.22 -24.86
N CYS A 244 13.48 1.76 -25.07
CA CYS A 244 12.86 1.76 -26.39
C CYS A 244 11.75 2.81 -26.60
N CYS A 245 11.20 3.36 -25.52
CA CYS A 245 10.16 4.38 -25.58
C CYS A 245 10.76 5.78 -25.66
N ASN A 246 10.21 6.62 -26.54
CA ASN A 246 10.55 8.04 -26.59
C ASN A 246 9.48 8.82 -25.84
N PHE A 247 9.71 9.08 -24.56
CA PHE A 247 8.75 9.80 -23.73
C PHE A 247 8.49 11.25 -24.18
N SER A 248 9.24 11.80 -25.12
CA SER A 248 9.01 13.16 -25.65
C SER A 248 8.07 13.20 -26.86
N THR A 249 7.47 12.08 -27.26
CA THR A 249 6.55 12.02 -28.41
C THR A 249 5.25 11.30 -28.06
N GLN A 250 4.14 11.72 -28.68
CA GLN A 250 2.84 11.03 -28.54
C GLN A 250 2.81 9.71 -29.32
N LYS A 251 3.43 9.67 -30.51
CA LYS A 251 3.57 8.43 -31.30
C LYS A 251 4.78 7.65 -30.82
N GLN A 252 4.55 6.41 -30.42
CA GLN A 252 5.58 5.49 -29.98
C GLN A 252 5.97 4.52 -31.10
N THR A 253 7.11 3.85 -30.91
CA THR A 253 7.52 2.77 -31.80
C THR A 253 6.73 1.50 -31.48
N ARG A 254 6.53 0.63 -32.49
CA ARG A 254 5.92 -0.70 -32.28
C ARG A 254 6.63 -1.52 -31.18
N LYS A 255 7.93 -1.31 -30.98
CA LYS A 255 8.71 -1.96 -29.93
C LYS A 255 8.28 -1.47 -28.53
N CYS A 256 8.13 -0.15 -28.37
CA CYS A 256 7.63 0.45 -27.14
C CYS A 256 6.19 0.01 -26.83
N ASP A 257 5.29 0.07 -27.81
CA ASP A 257 3.90 -0.35 -27.64
C ASP A 257 3.81 -1.81 -27.17
N LYS A 258 4.61 -2.70 -27.77
CA LYS A 258 4.68 -4.10 -27.35
C LYS A 258 5.19 -4.27 -25.92
N ALA A 259 6.16 -3.47 -25.48
CA ALA A 259 6.72 -3.55 -24.13
C ALA A 259 5.70 -3.08 -23.08
N ILE A 260 4.99 -1.97 -23.35
CA ILE A 260 3.92 -1.47 -22.48
C ILE A 260 2.75 -2.46 -22.43
N LEU A 261 2.31 -2.97 -23.58
CA LEU A 261 1.25 -3.98 -23.65
C LEU A 261 1.63 -5.26 -22.90
N TYR A 262 2.90 -5.66 -22.96
CA TYR A 262 3.39 -6.82 -22.22
C TYR A 262 3.29 -6.60 -20.70
N ALA A 263 3.75 -5.45 -20.21
CA ALA A 263 3.62 -5.08 -18.80
C ALA A 263 2.16 -5.17 -18.32
N TRP A 264 1.25 -4.54 -19.07
CA TRP A 264 -0.18 -4.51 -18.75
C TRP A 264 -0.85 -5.89 -18.79
N SER A 265 -0.56 -6.68 -19.83
CA SER A 265 -1.30 -7.92 -20.09
C SER A 265 -0.78 -9.10 -19.26
N TYR A 266 0.50 -9.10 -18.89
CA TYR A 266 1.14 -10.27 -18.28
C TYR A 266 1.70 -10.01 -16.89
N GLU A 267 2.16 -8.79 -16.59
CA GLU A 267 2.80 -8.50 -15.30
C GLU A 267 1.83 -7.86 -14.31
N MET A 268 0.99 -6.90 -14.69
CA MET A 268 0.12 -6.15 -13.76
C MET A 268 -0.91 -7.00 -12.98
N GLY A 269 -1.20 -8.23 -13.42
CA GLY A 269 -2.07 -9.17 -12.71
C GLY A 269 -3.52 -8.73 -12.57
N GLY A 270 -3.93 -7.76 -13.38
CA GLY A 270 -5.25 -7.19 -13.28
C GLY A 270 -5.54 -6.71 -11.87
N ILE A 271 -4.71 -5.85 -11.31
CA ILE A 271 -5.10 -5.00 -10.18
C ILE A 271 -5.86 -3.76 -10.67
N ASP A 272 -6.38 -2.96 -9.73
CA ASP A 272 -6.92 -1.64 -10.03
C ASP A 272 -5.76 -0.63 -10.05
N GLU A 273 -5.52 0.02 -11.19
CA GLU A 273 -4.40 0.95 -11.37
C GLU A 273 -4.57 2.27 -10.62
N TYR A 274 -5.82 2.65 -10.32
CA TYR A 274 -6.11 3.82 -9.49
C TYR A 274 -5.92 3.52 -8.00
N SER A 275 -5.92 2.23 -7.62
CA SER A 275 -5.74 1.79 -6.24
C SER A 275 -5.19 0.37 -6.14
N ILE A 276 -3.87 0.23 -6.25
CA ILE A 276 -3.17 -1.07 -6.36
C ILE A 276 -3.41 -2.04 -5.18
N TYR A 277 -3.84 -1.52 -4.03
CA TYR A 277 -4.16 -2.32 -2.84
C TYR A 277 -5.65 -2.67 -2.73
N THR A 278 -6.54 -1.94 -3.39
CA THR A 278 -7.99 -2.18 -3.32
C THR A 278 -8.36 -3.48 -4.04
N PRO A 279 -9.28 -4.30 -3.49
CA PRO A 279 -9.79 -5.47 -4.19
C PRO A 279 -10.57 -5.05 -5.43
N LYS A 280 -10.47 -5.83 -6.52
CA LYS A 280 -11.26 -5.54 -7.73
C LYS A 280 -12.77 -5.63 -7.49
N CYS A 281 -13.53 -4.84 -8.24
CA CYS A 281 -14.97 -4.99 -8.32
C CYS A 281 -15.32 -6.31 -9.02
N ASN A 282 -15.64 -7.35 -8.25
CA ASN A 282 -16.19 -8.59 -8.81
C ASN A 282 -17.70 -8.44 -8.95
N ASN A 283 -18.27 -8.47 -10.18
CA ASN A 283 -19.70 -8.72 -10.34
C ASN A 283 -20.04 -9.61 -11.56
N PRO A 284 -21.06 -10.50 -11.43
CA PRO A 284 -21.39 -11.57 -12.37
C PRO A 284 -22.41 -11.15 -13.45
N SER A 285 -22.40 -9.90 -13.92
CA SER A 285 -23.39 -9.43 -14.89
C SER A 285 -22.83 -8.29 -15.74
N GLY A 286 -22.32 -8.64 -16.92
CA GLY A 286 -21.89 -7.71 -17.96
C GLY A 286 -20.64 -8.22 -18.71
N ASN A 287 -20.84 -8.73 -19.92
CA ASN A 287 -19.78 -9.24 -20.81
C ASN A 287 -18.73 -8.17 -21.14
N PHE A 288 -17.50 -8.35 -20.65
CA PHE A 288 -16.29 -8.18 -21.45
C PHE A 288 -15.35 -9.35 -21.17
N THR A 289 -14.82 -9.94 -22.23
CA THR A 289 -14.13 -11.22 -22.25
C THR A 289 -12.75 -11.18 -21.57
N SER A 290 -12.61 -11.89 -20.45
CA SER A 290 -11.54 -12.87 -20.22
C SER A 290 -12.05 -13.88 -19.20
N SER A 291 -12.03 -15.14 -19.59
CA SER A 291 -12.87 -16.21 -19.10
C SER A 291 -12.45 -16.85 -17.78
N ARG A 292 -13.48 -17.15 -16.96
CA ARG A 292 -13.57 -18.11 -15.83
C ARG A 292 -12.90 -17.70 -14.51
N LEU A 293 -13.72 -17.51 -13.47
CA LEU A 293 -13.89 -18.47 -12.36
C LEU A 293 -14.97 -17.96 -11.38
N LYS A 294 -15.88 -18.88 -11.00
CA LYS A 294 -17.01 -18.64 -10.08
C LYS A 294 -16.62 -19.00 -8.64
N ASN A 295 -17.33 -18.35 -7.71
CA ASN A 295 -17.53 -18.65 -6.29
C ASN A 295 -16.35 -18.42 -5.33
N SER A 296 -16.50 -17.44 -4.42
CA SER A 296 -16.29 -17.60 -2.97
C SER A 296 -16.51 -16.28 -2.21
N LEU A 297 -17.10 -16.42 -1.03
CA LEU A 297 -17.51 -15.40 -0.07
C LEU A 297 -16.34 -14.89 0.79
N VAL A 298 -15.63 -13.82 0.41
CA VAL A 298 -14.88 -12.98 1.38
C VAL A 298 -14.83 -11.53 0.90
N ARG A 299 -15.75 -10.69 1.38
CA ARG A 299 -15.68 -9.22 1.20
C ARG A 299 -14.93 -8.59 2.38
N ARG A 300 -13.65 -8.21 2.20
CA ARG A 300 -12.96 -7.28 3.10
C ARG A 300 -12.58 -6.02 2.33
N ARG A 301 -13.18 -4.89 2.73
CA ARG A 301 -13.06 -3.58 2.07
C ARG A 301 -11.86 -2.81 2.62
N VAL A 302 -11.08 -2.19 1.75
CA VAL A 302 -10.34 -0.97 2.10
C VAL A 302 -11.38 0.10 2.44
N SER A 303 -11.22 0.84 3.53
CA SER A 303 -12.20 1.86 3.92
C SER A 303 -12.11 3.09 3.01
N GLY A 304 -13.20 3.45 2.33
CA GLY A 304 -13.38 4.78 1.71
C GLY A 304 -13.50 4.81 0.20
N TYR A 305 -12.82 3.91 -0.52
CA TYR A 305 -12.89 3.79 -1.99
C TYR A 305 -13.67 2.52 -2.39
N ASP A 306 -14.56 2.62 -3.38
CA ASP A 306 -15.38 1.50 -3.88
C ASP A 306 -15.25 1.46 -5.40
N PRO A 307 -14.48 0.52 -5.98
CA PRO A 307 -14.19 0.50 -7.42
C PRO A 307 -15.43 0.16 -8.27
N CYS A 308 -16.60 -0.02 -7.67
CA CYS A 308 -17.86 -0.25 -8.37
C CYS A 308 -18.74 1.02 -8.47
N VAL A 309 -18.25 2.21 -8.08
CA VAL A 309 -19.06 3.44 -8.01
C VAL A 309 -19.53 3.89 -9.39
N GLU A 310 -18.68 3.81 -10.41
CA GLU A 310 -19.00 4.15 -11.79
C GLU A 310 -20.31 3.49 -12.28
N MET A 311 -20.39 2.16 -12.16
CA MET A 311 -21.59 1.39 -12.54
C MET A 311 -22.85 1.82 -11.76
N ARG A 312 -22.70 2.25 -10.51
CA ARG A 312 -23.82 2.75 -9.71
C ARG A 312 -24.25 4.15 -10.15
N ALA A 313 -23.29 5.01 -10.52
CA ALA A 313 -23.57 6.31 -11.09
C ALA A 313 -24.36 6.18 -12.40
N GLU A 314 -23.90 5.34 -13.32
CA GLU A 314 -24.63 5.10 -14.57
C GLU A 314 -26.03 4.55 -14.32
N LYS A 315 -26.18 3.58 -13.42
CA LYS A 315 -27.50 3.02 -13.11
C LYS A 315 -28.43 4.06 -12.46
N TYR A 316 -27.93 4.89 -11.56
CA TYR A 316 -28.73 5.89 -10.86
C TYR A 316 -29.14 7.04 -11.80
N TYR A 317 -28.20 7.60 -12.56
CA TYR A 317 -28.44 8.75 -13.44
C TYR A 317 -29.18 8.40 -14.73
N ASN A 318 -29.28 7.12 -15.11
CA ASN A 318 -30.16 6.67 -16.18
C ASN A 318 -31.63 6.45 -15.75
N ARG A 319 -31.99 6.66 -14.48
CA ARG A 319 -33.38 6.55 -14.07
C ARG A 319 -34.20 7.76 -14.54
N PRO A 320 -35.40 7.56 -15.11
CA PRO A 320 -36.23 8.67 -15.59
C PRO A 320 -36.61 9.69 -14.51
N ASP A 321 -36.88 9.22 -13.28
CA ASP A 321 -37.22 10.07 -12.15
C ASP A 321 -36.03 10.94 -11.70
N VAL A 322 -34.82 10.38 -11.73
CA VAL A 322 -33.58 11.13 -11.43
C VAL A 322 -33.32 12.19 -12.51
N GLN A 323 -33.42 11.83 -13.79
CA GLN A 323 -33.22 12.79 -14.88
C GLN A 323 -34.28 13.90 -14.89
N HIS A 324 -35.52 13.58 -14.51
CA HIS A 324 -36.57 14.59 -14.36
C HIS A 324 -36.23 15.57 -13.24
N ALA A 325 -35.84 15.05 -12.06
CA ALA A 325 -35.45 15.89 -10.92
C ALA A 325 -34.20 16.75 -11.17
N MET A 326 -33.28 16.29 -12.02
CA MET A 326 -32.09 17.04 -12.43
C MET A 326 -32.33 17.96 -13.64
N HIS A 327 -33.56 18.01 -14.16
CA HIS A 327 -33.92 18.75 -15.37
C HIS A 327 -33.16 18.29 -16.65
N ALA A 328 -32.62 17.07 -16.64
CA ALA A 328 -31.91 16.48 -17.78
C ALA A 328 -32.85 15.88 -18.84
N ASN A 329 -34.06 15.45 -18.45
CA ASN A 329 -35.00 14.78 -19.36
C ASN A 329 -35.70 15.73 -20.36
N TYR A 330 -35.67 17.05 -20.13
CA TYR A 330 -36.35 18.03 -21.00
C TYR A 330 -35.75 18.17 -22.41
N THR A 331 -34.53 17.67 -22.62
CA THR A 331 -33.75 17.91 -23.85
C THR A 331 -33.80 16.74 -24.84
N ARG A 332 -34.42 15.60 -24.48
CA ARG A 332 -34.48 14.36 -25.29
C ARG A 332 -33.10 13.94 -25.82
N ILE A 333 -32.09 13.94 -24.94
CA ILE A 333 -30.73 13.53 -25.30
C ILE A 333 -30.77 12.18 -26.00
N PRO A 334 -30.16 12.03 -27.19
CA PRO A 334 -30.31 10.81 -28.01
C PRO A 334 -29.49 9.62 -27.49
N TYR A 335 -28.80 9.77 -26.36
CA TYR A 335 -27.93 8.76 -25.76
C TYR A 335 -28.19 8.63 -24.25
N LYS A 336 -27.86 7.45 -23.73
CA LYS A 336 -27.89 7.17 -22.28
C LYS A 336 -26.75 7.89 -21.58
N PHE A 337 -26.95 8.23 -20.31
CA PHE A 337 -25.89 8.75 -19.47
C PHE A 337 -24.81 7.68 -19.29
N THR A 338 -23.56 8.02 -19.56
CA THR A 338 -22.38 7.20 -19.25
C THR A 338 -21.41 8.01 -18.39
N ALA A 339 -20.62 7.34 -17.56
CA ALA A 339 -19.63 8.01 -16.73
C ALA A 339 -18.52 8.65 -17.58
N CYS A 340 -18.11 7.98 -18.65
CA CYS A 340 -17.25 8.52 -19.70
C CYS A 340 -17.82 8.24 -21.10
N SER A 341 -17.65 9.19 -22.01
CA SER A 341 -17.98 9.05 -23.44
C SER A 341 -16.77 8.54 -24.21
N LEU A 342 -16.81 7.27 -24.63
CA LEU A 342 -15.72 6.65 -25.41
C LEU A 342 -15.53 7.33 -26.77
N GLU A 343 -16.62 7.72 -27.44
CA GLU A 343 -16.55 8.42 -28.73
C GLU A 343 -15.74 9.73 -28.61
N MET A 344 -15.93 10.46 -27.51
CA MET A 344 -15.19 11.68 -27.22
C MET A 344 -13.71 11.41 -26.93
N VAL A 345 -13.42 10.38 -26.12
CA VAL A 345 -12.04 10.02 -25.73
C VAL A 345 -11.24 9.57 -26.95
N GLU A 346 -11.80 8.71 -27.80
CA GLU A 346 -11.12 8.17 -28.98
C GLU A 346 -10.81 9.22 -30.05
N ASN A 347 -11.61 10.30 -30.11
CA ASN A 347 -11.49 11.35 -31.11
C ASN A 347 -10.88 12.65 -30.57
N TRP A 348 -10.40 12.67 -29.33
CA TRP A 348 -9.86 13.87 -28.69
C TRP A 348 -8.70 14.48 -29.50
N LYS A 349 -8.75 15.80 -29.72
CA LYS A 349 -7.77 16.57 -30.49
C LYS A 349 -7.00 17.54 -29.61
N ASP A 350 -5.93 18.10 -30.21
CA ASP A 350 -5.18 19.28 -29.77
C ASP A 350 -4.66 19.34 -28.33
N SER A 351 -4.52 18.17 -27.67
CA SER A 351 -3.81 18.02 -26.40
C SER A 351 -2.40 18.59 -26.46
N GLN A 352 -2.13 19.59 -25.64
CA GLN A 352 -0.79 20.15 -25.50
C GLN A 352 0.14 19.14 -24.84
N PHE A 353 1.38 19.05 -25.31
CA PHE A 353 2.33 18.09 -24.75
C PHE A 353 2.73 18.41 -23.29
N SER A 354 2.75 19.70 -22.94
CA SER A 354 3.13 20.19 -21.62
C SER A 354 2.37 21.47 -21.30
N LEU A 355 1.82 21.54 -20.09
CA LEU A 355 1.12 22.71 -19.56
C LEU A 355 2.05 23.60 -18.74
N LEU A 356 3.29 23.17 -18.47
CA LEU A 356 4.27 23.94 -17.71
C LEU A 356 4.49 25.38 -18.21
N PRO A 357 4.48 25.67 -19.54
CA PRO A 357 4.52 27.05 -20.02
C PRO A 357 3.32 27.89 -19.55
N THR A 358 2.11 27.31 -19.53
CA THR A 358 0.91 27.99 -19.01
C THR A 358 1.03 28.25 -17.51
N TYR A 359 1.58 27.32 -16.74
CA TYR A 359 1.86 27.54 -15.31
C TYR A 359 2.86 28.71 -15.11
N LYS A 360 3.94 28.76 -15.90
CA LYS A 360 4.93 29.84 -15.85
C LYS A 360 4.35 31.21 -16.18
N GLU A 361 3.30 31.28 -16.99
CA GLU A 361 2.57 32.51 -17.29
C GLU A 361 1.62 32.92 -16.14
N LEU A 362 0.92 31.95 -15.55
CA LEU A 362 -0.10 32.21 -14.52
C LEU A 362 0.48 32.48 -13.13
N ILE A 363 1.64 31.91 -12.77
CA ILE A 363 2.26 32.10 -11.44
C ILE A 363 2.59 33.59 -11.18
N PRO A 364 3.29 34.31 -12.08
CA PRO A 364 3.59 35.73 -11.87
C PRO A 364 2.35 36.63 -11.85
N ALA A 365 1.20 36.16 -12.36
CA ALA A 365 -0.06 36.90 -12.34
C ALA A 365 -0.72 36.93 -10.94
N GLY A 366 -0.14 36.28 -9.93
CA GLY A 366 -0.59 36.35 -8.53
C GLY A 366 -1.71 35.37 -8.15
N TYR A 367 -2.02 34.40 -9.01
CA TYR A 367 -3.02 33.37 -8.72
C TYR A 367 -2.48 32.32 -7.74
N ARG A 368 -3.35 31.82 -6.85
CA ARG A 368 -3.03 30.69 -5.98
C ARG A 368 -3.12 29.39 -6.77
N ILE A 369 -2.03 28.65 -6.92
CA ILE A 369 -1.98 27.42 -7.72
C ILE A 369 -1.58 26.25 -6.82
N TRP A 370 -2.42 25.22 -6.78
CA TRP A 370 -2.20 24.01 -6.00
C TRP A 370 -2.23 22.78 -6.91
N VAL A 371 -1.19 21.96 -6.87
CA VAL A 371 -1.20 20.62 -7.46
C VAL A 371 -0.96 19.64 -6.32
N TYR A 372 -1.88 18.71 -6.11
CA TYR A 372 -1.80 17.78 -4.99
C TYR A 372 -1.89 16.33 -5.47
N ARG A 373 -1.30 15.44 -4.68
CA ARG A 373 -1.44 13.98 -4.82
C ARG A 373 -1.82 13.43 -3.46
N LYS A 374 -2.94 12.72 -3.38
CA LYS A 374 -3.42 12.18 -2.10
C LYS A 374 -2.79 10.80 -1.85
N ARG A 375 -2.14 10.63 -0.70
CA ARG A 375 -1.73 9.32 -0.21
C ARG A 375 -2.95 8.58 0.33
N GLY A 376 -3.28 7.42 -0.22
CA GLY A 376 -4.37 6.58 0.28
C GLY A 376 -4.02 5.99 1.65
N GLU A 377 -4.92 6.08 2.62
CA GLU A 377 -4.83 5.30 3.86
C GLU A 377 -5.39 3.90 3.60
N VAL A 378 -4.60 2.86 3.89
CA VAL A 378 -5.13 1.49 3.89
C VAL A 378 -5.75 1.27 5.26
N GLY A 379 -7.09 1.32 5.31
CA GLY A 379 -7.84 1.04 6.53
C GLY A 379 -7.55 -0.38 7.05
N GLY A 380 -6.73 -0.50 8.09
CA GLY A 380 -6.50 -1.75 8.80
C GLY A 380 -7.79 -2.26 9.47
N ILE A 381 -8.26 -3.45 9.08
CA ILE A 381 -9.48 -4.03 9.67
C ILE A 381 -9.12 -4.80 10.95
N ARG A 382 -9.65 -4.31 12.08
CA ARG A 382 -9.83 -5.10 13.31
C ARG A 382 -10.88 -6.22 13.06
N ARG A 383 -10.48 -7.49 13.24
CA ARG A 383 -11.43 -8.62 13.29
C ARG A 383 -12.32 -8.48 14.53
N LYS A 384 -13.65 -8.45 14.34
CA LYS A 384 -14.62 -8.92 15.34
C LYS A 384 -14.97 -10.37 14.97
N ILE A 385 -14.55 -11.31 15.80
CA ILE A 385 -14.97 -12.71 15.71
C ILE A 385 -16.35 -12.78 16.36
N LYS A 386 -17.33 -13.33 15.66
CA LYS A 386 -18.60 -13.76 16.25
C LYS A 386 -18.54 -15.27 16.35
N ASP A 387 -18.73 -15.76 17.57
CA ASP A 387 -18.79 -17.18 17.91
C ASP A 387 -19.98 -17.83 17.20
N MET A 388 -19.74 -19.01 16.63
CA MET A 388 -20.80 -19.93 16.23
C MET A 388 -20.31 -21.35 16.49
N SER A 389 -20.65 -21.84 17.68
CA SER A 389 -20.41 -23.21 18.14
C SER A 389 -21.32 -24.16 17.37
N ILE A 390 -20.75 -25.16 16.69
CA ILE A 390 -21.47 -26.35 16.27
C ILE A 390 -20.68 -27.57 16.76
N LEU A 391 -21.32 -28.29 17.68
CA LEU A 391 -20.88 -29.55 18.26
C LEU A 391 -21.20 -30.67 17.26
N VAL A 392 -20.20 -31.45 16.82
CA VAL A 392 -20.43 -32.75 16.18
C VAL A 392 -19.53 -33.78 16.85
N ILE A 393 -20.17 -34.67 17.59
CA ILE A 393 -19.59 -35.87 18.20
C ILE A 393 -19.67 -36.98 17.17
N CYS A 394 -18.54 -37.57 16.80
CA CYS A 394 -18.49 -38.93 16.27
C CYS A 394 -17.22 -39.62 16.80
N LEU A 395 -17.44 -40.57 17.72
CA LEU A 395 -16.48 -41.58 18.17
C LEU A 395 -16.38 -42.68 17.11
N VAL A 396 -15.17 -42.95 16.62
CA VAL A 396 -14.80 -44.26 16.10
C VAL A 396 -13.39 -44.58 16.59
N PHE A 397 -13.30 -45.59 17.46
CA PHE A 397 -12.04 -46.19 17.90
C PHE A 397 -11.51 -47.11 16.80
N THR A 398 -10.29 -46.87 16.35
CA THR A 398 -9.42 -47.92 15.79
C THR A 398 -8.02 -47.75 16.35
N SER A 399 -7.59 -48.75 17.11
CA SER A 399 -6.25 -48.88 17.68
C SER A 399 -5.23 -49.18 16.58
N ILE A 400 -4.26 -48.28 16.41
CA ILE A 400 -3.01 -48.59 15.73
C ILE A 400 -1.90 -48.38 16.75
N ILE A 401 -1.19 -49.47 17.04
CA ILE A 401 -0.02 -49.49 17.91
C ILE A 401 1.09 -48.72 17.18
N THR A 402 1.39 -47.50 17.64
CA THR A 402 2.64 -46.82 17.28
C THR A 402 3.66 -47.10 18.38
N ASN A 403 4.78 -47.72 18.00
CA ASN A 403 5.99 -47.75 18.82
C ASN A 403 6.43 -46.31 19.07
N THR A 404 6.04 -45.74 20.21
CA THR A 404 6.58 -44.47 20.69
C THR A 404 7.99 -44.73 21.21
N LEU A 405 9.00 -44.18 20.54
CA LEU A 405 10.26 -43.82 21.21
C LEU A 405 9.86 -42.91 22.38
N SER A 406 9.95 -43.38 23.62
CA SER A 406 9.69 -42.53 24.78
C SER A 406 10.66 -41.36 24.73
N LEU A 407 10.15 -40.14 24.95
CA LEU A 407 11.03 -38.98 25.12
C LEU A 407 12.02 -39.25 26.25
N THR A 408 13.24 -38.77 26.09
CA THR A 408 14.21 -38.81 27.17
C THR A 408 13.76 -37.89 28.30
N GLN A 409 14.18 -38.17 29.53
CA GLN A 409 13.87 -37.31 30.69
C GLN A 409 14.29 -35.85 30.44
N GLU A 410 15.40 -35.63 29.73
CA GLU A 410 15.87 -34.29 29.40
C GLU A 410 14.91 -33.54 28.46
N GLN A 411 14.28 -34.23 27.51
CA GLN A 411 13.26 -33.64 26.63
C GLN A 411 11.96 -33.37 27.38
N GLU A 412 11.55 -34.28 28.26
CA GLU A 412 10.33 -34.09 29.05
C GLU A 412 10.49 -32.94 30.05
N ASN A 413 11.70 -32.72 30.57
CA ASN A 413 12.01 -31.55 31.39
C ASN A 413 11.92 -30.22 30.63
N ASP A 414 12.07 -30.25 29.29
CA ASP A 414 11.87 -29.08 28.44
C ASP A 414 10.39 -28.94 28.00
N ARG A 415 9.49 -29.90 28.28
CA ARG A 415 8.10 -29.88 27.81
C ARG A 415 7.27 -28.81 28.49
N ILE A 416 6.66 -27.92 27.71
CA ILE A 416 5.68 -26.95 28.20
C ILE A 416 4.31 -27.64 28.23
N THR A 417 3.74 -27.87 29.42
CA THR A 417 2.38 -28.41 29.57
C THR A 417 1.33 -27.44 29.02
N ALA A 418 1.36 -26.19 29.47
CA ALA A 418 0.54 -25.10 28.95
C ALA A 418 1.13 -23.76 29.35
N LEU A 419 1.07 -22.76 28.46
CA LEU A 419 1.38 -21.38 28.81
C LEU A 419 0.20 -20.71 29.55
N PRO A 420 0.44 -19.74 30.45
CA PRO A 420 -0.61 -19.01 31.13
C PRO A 420 -1.62 -18.33 30.19
N GLY A 421 -2.87 -18.80 30.23
CA GLY A 421 -3.95 -18.30 29.36
C GLY A 421 -3.88 -18.80 27.92
N GLN A 422 -3.15 -19.89 27.66
CA GLN A 422 -3.14 -20.60 26.40
C GLN A 422 -4.46 -21.37 26.16
N PRO A 423 -5.02 -21.34 24.94
CA PRO A 423 -6.10 -22.24 24.56
C PRO A 423 -5.63 -23.69 24.45
N GLU A 424 -6.58 -24.62 24.45
CA GLU A 424 -6.30 -26.04 24.21
C GLU A 424 -5.67 -26.27 22.82
N VAL A 425 -4.66 -27.13 22.76
CA VAL A 425 -3.92 -27.46 21.52
C VAL A 425 -3.61 -28.95 21.46
N ALA A 426 -3.53 -29.47 20.24
CA ALA A 426 -3.24 -30.88 19.96
C ALA A 426 -1.77 -31.14 19.56
N PHE A 427 -0.86 -30.19 19.79
CA PHE A 427 0.56 -30.31 19.48
C PHE A 427 1.40 -30.13 20.74
N SER A 428 2.57 -30.78 20.78
CA SER A 428 3.54 -30.59 21.86
C SER A 428 4.38 -29.33 21.63
N GLN A 429 4.91 -28.79 22.73
CA GLN A 429 5.83 -27.66 22.70
C GLN A 429 6.87 -27.82 23.79
N PHE A 430 8.08 -27.36 23.51
CA PHE A 430 9.24 -27.54 24.37
C PHE A 430 10.07 -26.27 24.39
N SER A 431 10.58 -25.88 25.55
CA SER A 431 11.51 -24.77 25.66
C SER A 431 12.55 -25.02 26.72
N GLY A 432 13.72 -24.43 26.51
CA GLY A 432 14.83 -24.57 27.42
C GLY A 432 16.10 -23.96 26.84
N TYR A 433 17.23 -24.36 27.41
CA TYR A 433 18.54 -23.79 27.07
C TYR A 433 19.49 -24.83 26.51
N ILE A 434 20.27 -24.40 25.52
CA ILE A 434 21.45 -25.12 25.05
C ILE A 434 22.68 -24.25 25.24
N THR A 435 23.58 -24.69 26.11
CA THR A 435 24.87 -24.04 26.31
C THR A 435 25.70 -24.16 25.03
N VAL A 436 26.15 -23.03 24.47
CA VAL A 436 26.98 -22.97 23.26
C VAL A 436 28.45 -22.67 23.58
N HIS A 437 28.73 -22.05 24.74
CA HIS A 437 30.10 -21.77 25.18
C HIS A 437 30.24 -21.82 26.72
N LYS A 438 30.63 -22.97 27.27
CA LYS A 438 30.72 -23.20 28.72
C LYS A 438 31.59 -22.16 29.46
N LYS A 439 32.82 -21.90 28.99
CA LYS A 439 33.77 -20.98 29.66
C LYS A 439 33.29 -19.52 29.73
N GLN A 440 32.46 -19.09 28.78
CA GLN A 440 31.91 -17.73 28.70
C GLN A 440 30.49 -17.68 29.28
N GLY A 441 29.96 -18.83 29.72
CA GLY A 441 28.59 -19.01 30.15
C GLY A 441 27.53 -18.63 29.11
N ARG A 442 27.81 -18.78 27.81
CA ARG A 442 26.81 -18.48 26.76
C ARG A 442 25.85 -19.65 26.57
N ALA A 443 24.56 -19.40 26.71
CA ALA A 443 23.48 -20.33 26.44
C ALA A 443 22.37 -19.66 25.64
N LEU A 444 21.84 -20.36 24.64
CA LEU A 444 20.74 -19.88 23.81
C LEU A 444 19.44 -20.56 24.22
N PHE A 445 18.40 -19.75 24.36
CA PHE A 445 17.03 -20.16 24.66
C PHE A 445 16.29 -20.50 23.37
N TYR A 446 15.50 -21.56 23.41
CA TYR A 446 14.68 -21.99 22.28
C TYR A 446 13.26 -22.28 22.70
N TRP A 447 12.34 -22.19 21.74
CA TRP A 447 10.99 -22.70 21.86
C TRP A 447 10.65 -23.51 20.59
N LEU A 448 10.52 -24.82 20.75
CA LEU A 448 10.02 -25.73 19.73
C LEU A 448 8.49 -25.81 19.85
N VAL A 449 7.80 -25.61 18.74
CA VAL A 449 6.38 -25.90 18.57
C VAL A 449 6.27 -27.01 17.53
N GLU A 450 5.78 -28.17 17.92
CA GLU A 450 5.61 -29.30 17.00
C GLU A 450 4.47 -29.04 16.00
N ALA A 451 4.52 -29.78 14.91
CA ALA A 451 3.54 -29.62 13.85
C ALA A 451 2.13 -30.01 14.35
N ALA A 452 1.14 -29.16 14.08
CA ALA A 452 -0.28 -29.41 14.35
C ALA A 452 -0.87 -30.39 13.33
N ALA A 453 -0.31 -31.60 13.27
CA ALA A 453 -0.68 -32.68 12.37
C ALA A 453 -0.74 -34.01 13.13
N PRO A 454 -1.50 -35.02 12.64
CA PRO A 454 -1.61 -36.32 13.32
C PRO A 454 -0.27 -37.00 13.57
N ASN A 455 0.73 -36.76 12.73
CA ASN A 455 2.08 -37.26 12.92
C ASN A 455 3.12 -36.14 12.70
N PRO A 456 3.55 -35.43 13.76
CA PRO A 456 4.57 -34.38 13.66
C PRO A 456 5.94 -34.93 13.24
N LEU A 457 6.19 -36.24 13.37
CA LEU A 457 7.46 -36.86 13.00
C LEU A 457 7.67 -36.94 11.47
N LEU A 458 6.62 -36.78 10.66
CA LEU A 458 6.71 -36.76 9.20
C LEU A 458 6.89 -35.35 8.63
N LYS A 459 6.64 -34.31 9.42
CA LYS A 459 6.75 -32.91 8.99
C LYS A 459 8.20 -32.41 9.13
N PRO A 460 8.67 -31.48 8.26
CA PRO A 460 10.03 -30.94 8.33
C PRO A 460 10.29 -30.17 9.63
N LEU A 461 11.56 -29.87 9.91
CA LEU A 461 11.97 -28.92 10.94
C LEU A 461 12.35 -27.59 10.29
N VAL A 462 11.79 -26.50 10.80
CA VAL A 462 12.07 -25.14 10.33
C VAL A 462 12.58 -24.30 11.49
N LEU A 463 13.81 -23.81 11.40
CA LEU A 463 14.35 -22.82 12.33
C LEU A 463 13.85 -21.44 11.94
N TRP A 464 13.38 -20.64 12.90
CA TRP A 464 13.03 -19.23 12.71
C TRP A 464 13.98 -18.31 13.48
N LEU A 465 14.48 -17.27 12.79
CA LEU A 465 15.36 -16.23 13.33
C LEU A 465 14.80 -14.84 12.99
N ASN A 466 14.42 -14.04 13.98
CA ASN A 466 14.21 -12.60 13.75
C ASN A 466 15.56 -11.86 13.65
N GLY A 467 15.49 -10.60 13.21
CA GLY A 467 16.65 -9.75 12.94
C GLY A 467 17.06 -8.83 14.11
N GLY A 468 16.94 -7.52 13.89
CA GLY A 468 17.48 -6.47 14.76
C GLY A 468 18.71 -5.77 14.15
N PRO A 469 19.96 -6.21 14.41
CA PRO A 469 20.37 -7.44 15.12
C PRO A 469 20.05 -7.43 16.62
N GLY A 470 19.75 -8.58 17.20
CA GLY A 470 19.53 -8.68 18.66
C GLY A 470 18.07 -8.63 19.10
N CYS A 471 17.13 -8.89 18.20
CA CYS A 471 15.71 -8.97 18.50
C CYS A 471 15.22 -10.42 18.64
N SER A 472 14.23 -10.63 19.50
CA SER A 472 13.76 -11.95 19.92
C SER A 472 12.90 -12.62 18.86
N SER A 473 13.24 -13.86 18.55
CA SER A 473 12.43 -14.76 17.72
C SER A 473 11.10 -15.16 18.36
N ILE A 474 10.98 -14.98 19.68
CA ILE A 474 9.77 -15.28 20.45
C ILE A 474 8.86 -14.08 20.50
N ALA A 475 9.43 -12.87 20.64
CA ALA A 475 8.67 -11.63 20.56
C ALA A 475 7.93 -11.54 19.22
N TYR A 476 8.68 -11.37 18.14
CA TYR A 476 8.13 -11.04 16.83
C TYR A 476 7.65 -12.31 16.10
N GLY A 477 8.56 -13.23 15.81
CA GLY A 477 8.27 -14.47 15.09
C GLY A 477 7.16 -15.32 15.71
N ALA A 478 7.30 -15.69 16.99
CA ALA A 478 6.34 -16.58 17.63
C ALA A 478 5.03 -15.88 18.00
N SER A 479 5.08 -14.64 18.50
CA SER A 479 3.90 -14.00 19.10
C SER A 479 3.14 -13.06 18.16
N GLU A 480 3.79 -12.52 17.13
CA GLU A 480 3.21 -11.53 16.22
C GLU A 480 2.99 -12.11 14.82
N GLU A 481 3.86 -13.03 14.39
CA GLU A 481 3.96 -13.45 12.99
C GLU A 481 3.53 -14.92 12.76
N ILE A 482 4.43 -15.88 12.89
CA ILE A 482 4.24 -17.23 12.36
C ILE A 482 3.86 -18.26 13.41
N GLY A 483 4.05 -17.95 14.70
CA GLY A 483 3.79 -18.89 15.79
C GLY A 483 2.31 -19.21 16.02
N PRO A 484 2.03 -20.22 16.86
CA PRO A 484 0.68 -20.75 17.07
C PRO A 484 -0.24 -19.80 17.83
N PHE A 485 0.32 -18.81 18.52
CA PHE A 485 -0.41 -17.97 19.46
C PHE A 485 -0.26 -16.48 19.14
N ARG A 486 -1.27 -15.71 19.54
CA ARG A 486 -1.29 -14.25 19.57
C ARG A 486 -1.55 -13.76 20.98
N ILE A 487 -0.78 -12.76 21.41
CA ILE A 487 -0.96 -12.15 22.73
C ILE A 487 -2.15 -11.21 22.69
N ASN A 488 -3.14 -11.47 23.56
CA ASN A 488 -4.33 -10.64 23.66
C ASN A 488 -4.00 -9.25 24.23
N LYS A 489 -4.89 -8.27 24.03
CA LYS A 489 -4.61 -6.84 24.30
C LYS A 489 -4.14 -6.53 25.73
N ASN A 490 -4.60 -7.30 26.71
CA ASN A 490 -4.27 -7.14 28.13
C ASN A 490 -3.01 -7.91 28.55
N ALA A 491 -2.34 -8.62 27.63
CA ALA A 491 -1.17 -9.46 27.90
C ALA A 491 -1.39 -10.49 29.02
N SER A 492 -2.65 -10.92 29.27
CA SER A 492 -2.97 -11.93 30.28
C SER A 492 -3.28 -13.31 29.70
N SER A 493 -3.57 -13.38 28.40
CA SER A 493 -4.02 -14.60 27.71
C SER A 493 -3.56 -14.62 26.25
N LEU A 494 -3.66 -15.79 25.64
CA LEU A 494 -3.32 -16.06 24.25
C LEU A 494 -4.56 -16.41 23.41
N SER A 495 -4.47 -16.23 22.11
CA SER A 495 -5.45 -16.73 21.13
C SER A 495 -4.75 -17.49 20.00
N LEU A 496 -5.44 -18.44 19.36
CA LEU A 496 -4.86 -19.23 18.28
C LEU A 496 -4.65 -18.40 17.01
N ASN A 497 -3.48 -18.57 16.39
CA ASN A 497 -3.19 -18.06 15.06
C ASN A 497 -3.70 -19.04 13.98
N GLN A 498 -4.71 -18.63 13.23
CA GLN A 498 -5.30 -19.44 12.15
C GLN A 498 -4.33 -19.71 10.99
N TYR A 499 -3.25 -18.95 10.87
CA TYR A 499 -2.26 -19.08 9.79
C TYR A 499 -0.87 -19.42 10.34
N SER A 500 -0.81 -20.11 11.49
CA SER A 500 0.47 -20.51 12.05
C SER A 500 1.19 -21.49 11.15
N TRP A 501 2.50 -21.28 10.99
CA TRP A 501 3.37 -22.13 10.21
C TRP A 501 3.53 -23.52 10.81
N ASN A 502 3.23 -23.71 12.10
CA ASN A 502 3.28 -25.05 12.70
C ASN A 502 2.22 -26.01 12.15
N LYS A 503 1.29 -25.55 11.30
CA LYS A 503 0.41 -26.45 10.54
C LYS A 503 1.17 -27.27 9.48
N GLU A 504 2.27 -26.74 8.94
CA GLU A 504 3.07 -27.44 7.91
C GLU A 504 4.41 -27.96 8.39
N ALA A 505 4.94 -27.48 9.51
CA ALA A 505 6.26 -27.89 10.00
C ALA A 505 6.36 -27.87 11.53
N ASN A 506 7.40 -28.52 12.05
CA ASN A 506 7.86 -28.28 13.41
C ASN A 506 8.68 -26.99 13.39
N ILE A 507 8.31 -26.00 14.18
CA ILE A 507 8.94 -24.67 14.17
C ILE A 507 9.81 -24.52 15.41
N LEU A 508 11.08 -24.22 15.19
CA LEU A 508 12.06 -23.96 16.24
C LEU A 508 12.37 -22.46 16.27
N PHE A 509 11.81 -21.75 17.23
CA PHE A 509 12.17 -20.35 17.50
C PHE A 509 13.44 -20.32 18.33
N LEU A 510 14.47 -19.64 17.83
CA LEU A 510 15.75 -19.51 18.53
C LEU A 510 16.01 -18.04 18.86
N GLU A 511 16.14 -17.71 20.14
CA GLU A 511 16.63 -16.39 20.54
C GLU A 511 18.16 -16.38 20.39
N SER A 512 18.66 -15.54 19.50
CA SER A 512 20.08 -15.52 19.15
C SER A 512 20.49 -14.11 18.70
N PRO A 513 21.67 -13.62 19.12
CA PRO A 513 22.69 -14.29 19.94
C PRO A 513 22.41 -14.27 21.46
N ALA A 514 23.36 -14.74 22.26
CA ALA A 514 23.32 -14.57 23.72
C ALA A 514 23.20 -13.08 24.10
N GLY A 515 22.24 -12.75 24.97
CA GLY A 515 21.79 -11.39 25.28
C GLY A 515 20.41 -11.04 24.72
N VAL A 516 19.89 -11.85 23.78
CA VAL A 516 18.54 -11.66 23.21
C VAL A 516 17.50 -12.40 24.04
N GLY A 517 16.47 -11.67 24.49
CA GLY A 517 15.35 -12.25 25.22
C GLY A 517 15.81 -13.02 26.46
N PHE A 518 15.54 -14.32 26.51
CA PHE A 518 15.99 -15.21 27.60
C PHE A 518 17.40 -15.75 27.37
N SER A 519 17.96 -15.67 26.17
CA SER A 519 19.33 -16.13 25.91
C SER A 519 20.35 -15.27 26.65
N TYR A 520 21.32 -15.89 27.32
CA TYR A 520 22.19 -15.18 28.24
C TYR A 520 23.68 -15.55 28.12
N THR A 521 24.50 -14.73 28.78
CA THR A 521 25.95 -14.90 28.91
C THR A 521 26.35 -14.55 30.34
N ASN A 522 27.21 -15.35 30.98
CA ASN A 522 27.75 -15.04 32.31
C ASN A 522 28.95 -14.06 32.24
N THR A 523 29.33 -13.64 31.04
CA THR A 523 30.45 -12.72 30.83
C THR A 523 29.97 -11.52 30.04
N SER A 524 29.81 -10.37 30.73
CA SER A 524 29.17 -9.15 30.21
C SER A 524 29.85 -8.57 28.96
N SER A 525 31.19 -8.70 28.84
CA SER A 525 31.92 -8.26 27.65
C SER A 525 31.46 -8.95 26.36
N ASN A 526 30.79 -10.10 26.45
CA ASN A 526 30.21 -10.77 25.28
C ASN A 526 29.13 -9.89 24.63
N LEU A 527 28.33 -9.15 25.39
CA LEU A 527 27.30 -8.27 24.82
C LEU A 527 27.91 -7.15 23.97
N LYS A 528 29.15 -6.76 24.27
CA LYS A 528 29.91 -5.72 23.55
C LYS A 528 30.83 -6.26 22.46
N ASP A 529 30.87 -7.58 22.26
CA ASP A 529 31.74 -8.27 21.30
C ASP A 529 30.94 -9.23 20.38
N SER A 530 29.62 -9.06 20.32
CA SER A 530 28.74 -9.81 19.41
C SER A 530 28.91 -9.36 17.97
N GLY A 531 28.72 -10.30 17.05
CA GLY A 531 28.64 -10.00 15.63
C GLY A 531 28.26 -11.22 14.79
N ASP A 532 28.17 -11.03 13.47
CA ASP A 532 27.69 -12.00 12.49
C ASP A 532 28.41 -13.37 12.61
N LYS A 533 29.75 -13.36 12.58
CA LYS A 533 30.58 -14.58 12.61
C LYS A 533 30.34 -15.42 13.86
N ARG A 534 30.26 -14.77 15.03
CA ARG A 534 30.06 -15.46 16.31
C ARG A 534 28.66 -16.03 16.41
N THR A 535 27.67 -15.26 15.98
CA THR A 535 26.26 -15.65 15.97
C THR A 535 26.05 -16.91 15.14
N ALA A 536 26.57 -16.96 13.90
CA ALA A 536 26.48 -18.16 13.06
C ALA A 536 27.22 -19.38 13.65
N SER A 537 28.37 -19.16 14.30
CA SER A 537 29.13 -20.24 14.96
C SER A 537 28.40 -20.83 16.15
N ASP A 538 27.83 -19.98 17.01
CA ASP A 538 27.10 -20.42 18.19
C ASP A 538 25.75 -21.06 17.80
N ALA A 539 25.07 -20.58 16.76
CA ALA A 539 23.87 -21.22 16.21
C ALA A 539 24.14 -22.63 15.65
N LEU A 540 25.26 -22.86 14.96
CA LEU A 540 25.65 -24.21 14.52
C LEU A 540 25.91 -25.14 15.73
N LYS A 541 26.59 -24.65 16.77
CA LYS A 541 26.81 -25.42 18.00
C LYS A 541 25.50 -25.73 18.70
N PHE A 542 24.58 -24.77 18.73
CA PHE A 542 23.23 -24.93 19.24
C PHE A 542 22.55 -26.08 18.51
N LEU A 543 22.43 -26.04 17.18
CA LEU A 543 21.74 -27.07 16.39
C LEU A 543 22.32 -28.46 16.63
N LYS A 544 23.65 -28.59 16.64
CA LYS A 544 24.32 -29.88 16.89
C LYS A 544 23.97 -30.45 18.27
N ARG A 545 23.98 -29.61 19.31
CA ARG A 545 23.68 -30.04 20.70
C ARG A 545 22.19 -30.27 20.90
N TRP A 546 21.35 -29.41 20.33
CA TRP A 546 19.91 -29.52 20.37
C TRP A 546 19.42 -30.79 19.68
N MET A 547 19.93 -31.13 18.49
CA MET A 547 19.61 -32.40 17.82
C MET A 547 20.15 -33.63 18.56
N SER A 548 21.17 -33.49 19.40
CA SER A 548 21.56 -34.57 20.31
C SER A 548 20.55 -34.79 21.43
N ARG A 549 19.96 -33.70 21.97
CA ARG A 549 18.86 -33.77 22.95
C ARG A 549 17.55 -34.24 22.31
N PHE A 550 17.29 -33.84 21.06
CA PHE A 550 16.13 -34.24 20.28
C PHE A 550 16.51 -35.08 19.04
N PRO A 551 16.95 -36.34 19.25
CA PRO A 551 17.46 -37.19 18.18
C PRO A 551 16.44 -37.50 17.08
N GLN A 552 15.13 -37.42 17.37
CA GLN A 552 14.06 -37.62 16.39
C GLN A 552 14.02 -36.56 15.27
N TYR A 553 14.76 -35.45 15.43
CA TYR A 553 14.91 -34.41 14.41
C TYR A 553 16.21 -34.52 13.60
N LYS A 554 17.11 -35.46 13.92
CA LYS A 554 18.30 -35.73 13.09
C LYS A 554 17.88 -36.24 11.72
N TYR A 555 18.66 -35.91 10.68
CA TYR A 555 18.50 -36.36 9.29
C TYR A 555 17.20 -35.94 8.59
N ARG A 556 16.24 -35.37 9.32
CA ARG A 556 15.00 -34.81 8.80
C ARG A 556 15.28 -33.61 7.93
N GLU A 557 14.42 -33.38 6.94
CA GLU A 557 14.45 -32.13 6.17
C GLU A 557 14.46 -30.92 7.11
N PHE A 558 15.53 -30.14 6.98
CA PHE A 558 15.77 -28.97 7.79
C PHE A 558 15.81 -27.73 6.89
N TYR A 559 15.03 -26.72 7.25
CA TYR A 559 15.04 -25.42 6.61
C TYR A 559 15.35 -24.33 7.62
N ILE A 560 15.96 -23.25 7.15
CA ILE A 560 16.17 -22.06 7.96
C ILE A 560 15.27 -20.96 7.41
N SER A 561 14.63 -20.23 8.29
CA SER A 561 13.78 -19.10 7.96
C SER A 561 14.10 -17.92 8.86
N GLY A 562 13.77 -16.72 8.39
CA GLY A 562 13.93 -15.52 9.19
C GLY A 562 13.60 -14.26 8.41
N GLU A 563 13.77 -13.12 9.05
CA GLU A 563 13.46 -11.83 8.46
C GLU A 563 14.42 -10.71 8.83
N SER A 564 14.37 -9.61 8.10
CA SER A 564 15.12 -8.39 8.41
C SER A 564 16.64 -8.64 8.40
N TYR A 565 17.34 -8.29 9.49
CA TYR A 565 18.76 -8.60 9.66
C TYR A 565 19.08 -10.11 9.64
N ALA A 566 18.09 -10.99 9.78
CA ALA A 566 18.30 -12.42 9.54
C ALA A 566 18.66 -12.74 8.07
N GLY A 567 18.52 -11.78 7.15
CA GLY A 567 19.16 -11.80 5.84
C GLY A 567 20.69 -11.98 5.89
N HIS A 568 21.34 -11.69 7.02
CA HIS A 568 22.71 -12.10 7.33
C HIS A 568 22.75 -13.45 8.05
N TYR A 569 22.00 -13.60 9.14
CA TYR A 569 22.06 -14.79 10.00
C TYR A 569 21.78 -16.09 9.26
N VAL A 570 20.73 -16.12 8.46
CA VAL A 570 20.24 -17.30 7.76
C VAL A 570 21.25 -17.81 6.73
N PRO A 571 21.71 -17.03 5.73
CA PRO A 571 22.70 -17.50 4.78
C PRO A 571 24.06 -17.82 5.41
N GLN A 572 24.47 -17.11 6.47
CA GLN A 572 25.71 -17.43 7.18
C GLN A 572 25.61 -18.76 7.93
N LEU A 573 24.50 -19.02 8.61
CA LEU A 573 24.26 -20.31 9.26
C LEU A 573 24.14 -21.44 8.24
N ALA A 574 23.43 -21.23 7.13
CA ALA A 574 23.35 -22.18 6.03
C ALA A 574 24.74 -22.53 5.49
N GLN A 575 25.62 -21.54 5.30
CA GLN A 575 27.01 -21.78 4.89
C GLN A 575 27.81 -22.55 5.94
N LYS A 576 27.63 -22.25 7.24
CA LYS A 576 28.28 -23.00 8.32
C LYS A 576 27.83 -24.47 8.34
N ILE A 577 26.55 -24.73 8.14
CA ILE A 577 26.00 -26.10 8.06
C ILE A 577 26.51 -26.80 6.81
N HIS A 578 26.51 -26.14 5.65
CA HIS A 578 27.04 -26.71 4.41
C HIS A 578 28.51 -27.15 4.58
N ASN A 579 29.35 -26.29 5.15
CA ASN A 579 30.75 -26.60 5.41
C ASN A 579 30.90 -27.73 6.44
N TYR A 580 30.07 -27.74 7.49
CA TYR A 580 30.04 -28.83 8.45
C TYR A 580 29.69 -30.16 7.75
N ASN A 581 28.61 -30.18 6.95
CA ASN A 581 28.15 -31.37 6.26
C ASN A 581 29.17 -31.91 5.27
N LYS A 582 29.83 -31.03 4.50
CA LYS A 582 30.88 -31.42 3.56
C LYS A 582 32.08 -32.10 4.23
N ASN A 583 32.36 -31.74 5.48
CA ASN A 583 33.53 -32.22 6.23
C ASN A 583 33.21 -33.41 7.15
N HIS A 584 32.01 -34.00 7.07
CA HIS A 584 31.60 -35.14 7.90
C HIS A 584 30.97 -36.22 7.04
N HIS A 585 31.32 -37.49 7.28
CA HIS A 585 30.80 -38.62 6.51
C HIS A 585 29.30 -38.87 6.72
N ASP A 586 28.80 -38.65 7.95
CA ASP A 586 27.37 -38.78 8.30
C ASP A 586 26.88 -37.52 9.03
N PRO A 587 26.54 -36.44 8.29
CA PRO A 587 26.10 -35.21 8.90
C PRO A 587 24.66 -35.29 9.41
N ILE A 588 24.45 -34.96 10.68
CA ILE A 588 23.13 -35.05 11.32
C ILE A 588 22.12 -33.98 10.88
N ILE A 589 22.56 -32.93 10.18
CA ILE A 589 21.72 -31.79 9.74
C ILE A 589 21.45 -31.91 8.24
N ASN A 590 20.26 -32.34 7.85
CA ASN A 590 19.85 -32.44 6.44
C ASN A 590 19.23 -31.12 5.94
N LEU A 591 20.09 -30.11 5.77
CA LEU A 591 19.69 -28.80 5.25
C LEU A 591 19.17 -28.94 3.81
N LYS A 592 17.94 -28.49 3.55
CA LYS A 592 17.31 -28.47 2.22
C LYS A 592 17.29 -27.10 1.58
N GLY A 593 17.26 -26.05 2.39
CA GLY A 593 17.13 -24.69 1.88
C GLY A 593 16.85 -23.67 2.95
N PHE A 594 16.62 -22.43 2.52
CA PHE A 594 16.18 -21.36 3.40
C PHE A 594 15.24 -20.38 2.71
N ILE A 595 14.46 -19.68 3.54
CA ILE A 595 13.56 -18.62 3.11
C ILE A 595 13.74 -17.38 3.97
N VAL A 596 13.89 -16.19 3.38
CA VAL A 596 14.09 -14.95 4.15
C VAL A 596 13.17 -13.81 3.69
N GLY A 597 12.55 -13.14 4.65
CA GLY A 597 11.64 -12.02 4.45
C GLY A 597 12.31 -10.66 4.65
N ASN A 598 12.02 -9.68 3.80
CA ASN A 598 12.46 -8.28 3.93
C ASN A 598 13.96 -8.21 4.33
N ALA A 599 14.77 -8.98 3.62
CA ALA A 599 16.09 -9.40 4.09
C ALA A 599 17.18 -8.37 3.76
N VAL A 600 17.92 -7.93 4.79
CA VAL A 600 19.16 -7.17 4.59
C VAL A 600 20.17 -8.09 3.90
N THR A 601 20.67 -7.68 2.73
CA THR A 601 21.41 -8.55 1.82
C THR A 601 22.70 -7.93 1.32
N ASP A 602 22.68 -6.66 0.92
CA ASP A 602 23.85 -5.95 0.41
C ASP A 602 23.77 -4.47 0.79
N ASN A 603 24.71 -4.00 1.62
CA ASN A 603 24.66 -2.65 2.14
C ASN A 603 24.57 -1.58 1.04
N LYS A 604 25.25 -1.73 -0.10
CA LYS A 604 25.20 -0.71 -1.15
C LYS A 604 23.82 -0.64 -1.76
N TYR A 605 23.31 -1.78 -2.21
CA TYR A 605 22.05 -1.85 -2.96
C TYR A 605 20.84 -1.68 -2.05
N ASP A 606 20.92 -2.17 -0.81
CA ASP A 606 19.88 -1.95 0.18
C ASP A 606 19.72 -0.46 0.47
N ASN A 607 20.82 0.25 0.72
CA ASN A 607 20.76 1.70 1.00
C ASN A 607 20.26 2.51 -0.22
N ILE A 608 20.68 2.16 -1.45
CA ILE A 608 20.21 2.84 -2.66
C ILE A 608 18.72 2.62 -2.87
N GLY A 609 18.28 1.36 -2.88
CA GLY A 609 16.88 1.01 -3.13
C GLY A 609 15.97 1.61 -2.06
N THR A 610 16.47 1.75 -0.85
CA THR A 610 15.72 2.34 0.23
C THR A 610 15.48 3.84 0.08
N VAL A 611 16.52 4.61 -0.30
CA VAL A 611 16.37 6.04 -0.58
C VAL A 611 15.46 6.29 -1.79
N GLU A 612 15.53 5.40 -2.79
CA GLU A 612 14.64 5.40 -3.95
C GLU A 612 13.19 5.09 -3.58
N TYR A 613 12.96 4.14 -2.66
CA TYR A 613 11.64 3.83 -2.15
C TYR A 613 11.02 5.04 -1.45
N TRP A 614 11.75 5.71 -0.55
CA TRP A 614 11.25 6.89 0.15
C TRP A 614 10.80 8.00 -0.80
N TRP A 615 11.61 8.26 -1.83
CA TRP A 615 11.29 9.29 -2.81
C TRP A 615 10.07 8.91 -3.65
N THR A 616 10.04 7.68 -4.19
CA THR A 616 8.93 7.23 -5.05
C THR A 616 7.61 7.03 -4.29
N HIS A 617 7.65 6.92 -2.95
CA HIS A 617 6.48 6.88 -2.08
C HIS A 617 6.13 8.23 -1.45
N SER A 618 6.74 9.32 -1.94
CA SER A 618 6.49 10.70 -1.47
C SER A 618 6.76 10.91 0.04
N ILE A 619 7.70 10.16 0.60
CA ILE A 619 8.16 10.30 2.00
C ILE A 619 9.24 11.39 2.11
N ILE A 620 10.06 11.54 1.06
CA ILE A 620 11.11 12.58 1.01
C ILE A 620 10.99 13.43 -0.26
N SER A 621 11.48 14.67 -0.18
CA SER A 621 11.45 15.61 -1.30
C SER A 621 12.50 15.30 -2.38
N ASP A 622 12.31 15.82 -3.59
CA ASP A 622 13.31 15.76 -4.68
C ASP A 622 14.68 16.32 -4.25
N THR A 623 14.67 17.41 -3.47
CA THR A 623 15.88 18.06 -2.97
C THR A 623 16.61 17.15 -2.00
N THR A 624 15.90 16.56 -1.04
CA THR A 624 16.45 15.63 -0.07
C THR A 624 16.97 14.36 -0.75
N TYR A 625 16.20 13.78 -1.67
CA TYR A 625 16.61 12.64 -2.49
C TYR A 625 17.93 12.91 -3.22
N LYS A 626 18.01 13.99 -4.01
CA LYS A 626 19.22 14.38 -4.74
C LYS A 626 20.40 14.65 -3.80
N THR A 627 20.15 15.31 -2.67
CA THR A 627 21.19 15.62 -1.68
C THR A 627 21.77 14.35 -1.07
N ILE A 628 20.93 13.38 -0.69
CA ILE A 628 21.38 12.07 -0.18
C ILE A 628 22.17 11.34 -1.27
N LYS A 629 21.63 11.23 -2.49
CA LYS A 629 22.28 10.54 -3.62
C LYS A 629 23.66 11.11 -3.96
N ASN A 630 23.84 12.42 -3.85
CA ASN A 630 25.09 13.10 -4.16
C ASN A 630 26.09 13.11 -2.99
N SER A 631 25.61 13.15 -1.75
CA SER A 631 26.47 13.30 -0.56
C SER A 631 26.92 11.95 0.02
N CYS A 632 26.13 10.90 -0.17
CA CYS A 632 26.35 9.59 0.43
C CYS A 632 27.17 8.66 -0.47
N ASN A 633 28.29 8.15 0.05
CA ASN A 633 29.01 7.04 -0.57
C ASN A 633 28.43 5.71 -0.07
N PHE A 634 27.52 5.11 -0.85
CA PHE A 634 26.85 3.86 -0.51
C PHE A 634 27.76 2.62 -0.49
N THR A 635 29.00 2.70 -0.97
CA THR A 635 29.96 1.59 -0.86
C THR A 635 30.78 1.66 0.43
N SER A 636 30.72 2.78 1.16
CA SER A 636 31.46 2.97 2.40
C SER A 636 30.67 2.44 3.60
N PRO A 637 31.31 1.74 4.56
CA PRO A 637 30.67 1.36 5.82
C PRO A 637 30.46 2.56 6.77
N LYS A 638 31.04 3.73 6.46
CA LYS A 638 30.89 4.96 7.24
C LYS A 638 30.52 6.10 6.32
N TYR A 639 29.50 6.85 6.72
CA TYR A 639 29.09 8.05 6.01
C TYR A 639 29.84 9.29 6.53
N ASN A 640 29.98 10.27 5.64
CA ASN A 640 30.50 11.57 5.99
C ASN A 640 29.40 12.43 6.63
N GLU A 641 29.79 13.54 7.24
CA GLU A 641 28.87 14.46 7.91
C GLU A 641 27.77 15.00 6.97
N LYS A 642 28.10 15.29 5.71
CA LYS A 642 27.11 15.80 4.74
C LYS A 642 25.99 14.79 4.47
N CYS A 643 26.35 13.53 4.26
CA CYS A 643 25.41 12.43 4.12
C CYS A 643 24.57 12.27 5.39
N ASP A 644 25.21 12.29 6.56
CA ASP A 644 24.52 12.18 7.85
C ASP A 644 23.51 13.31 8.06
N ASN A 645 23.87 14.54 7.71
CA ASN A 645 22.97 15.68 7.81
C ASN A 645 21.78 15.57 6.85
N ALA A 646 22.00 15.13 5.61
CA ALA A 646 20.93 14.94 4.63
C ALA A 646 19.94 13.84 5.05
N ILE A 647 20.46 12.74 5.58
CA ILE A 647 19.69 11.65 6.18
C ILE A 647 18.90 12.18 7.38
N ASN A 648 19.56 12.82 8.34
CA ASN A 648 18.89 13.33 9.54
C ASN A 648 17.81 14.36 9.20
N TYR A 649 18.02 15.19 8.17
CA TYR A 649 17.01 16.13 7.69
C TYR A 649 15.75 15.41 7.24
N ALA A 650 15.89 14.36 6.42
CA ALA A 650 14.77 13.56 5.96
C ALA A 650 13.94 13.04 7.15
N TRP A 651 14.58 12.39 8.13
CA TRP A 651 13.88 11.82 9.29
C TRP A 651 13.19 12.87 10.15
N ASN A 652 13.89 13.96 10.46
CA ASN A 652 13.41 14.93 11.45
C ASN A 652 12.37 15.89 10.87
N HIS A 653 12.31 16.03 9.54
CA HIS A 653 11.49 17.08 8.90
C HIS A 653 10.55 16.58 7.79
N GLU A 654 10.81 15.43 7.15
CA GLU A 654 10.01 14.98 5.99
C GLU A 654 9.18 13.71 6.27
N PHE A 655 9.68 12.76 7.08
CA PHE A 655 9.01 11.48 7.29
C PHE A 655 7.62 11.57 7.93
N GLY A 656 7.40 12.58 8.78
CA GLY A 656 6.19 12.69 9.59
C GLY A 656 5.99 11.51 10.55
N GLU A 657 4.77 11.35 11.05
CA GLU A 657 4.39 10.28 11.98
C GLU A 657 3.86 9.03 11.24
N ILE A 658 4.72 8.41 10.45
CA ILE A 658 4.39 7.16 9.74
C ILE A 658 5.04 5.94 10.41
N ASP A 659 4.39 4.79 10.29
CA ASP A 659 5.02 3.50 10.58
C ASP A 659 5.92 3.11 9.39
N GLN A 660 7.23 3.03 9.62
CA GLN A 660 8.20 2.68 8.58
C GLN A 660 8.12 1.19 8.20
N TYR A 661 7.64 0.33 9.09
CA TYR A 661 7.49 -1.10 8.82
C TYR A 661 6.26 -1.34 7.92
N SER A 662 5.30 -0.43 7.89
CA SER A 662 4.17 -0.49 6.96
C SER A 662 3.60 0.89 6.68
N ILE A 663 4.05 1.51 5.60
CA ILE A 663 3.85 2.96 5.35
C ILE A 663 2.40 3.41 5.12
N TYR A 664 1.44 2.49 5.01
CA TYR A 664 0.01 2.79 4.86
C TYR A 664 -0.85 2.32 6.03
N THR A 665 -0.24 1.71 7.05
CA THR A 665 -0.92 1.26 8.27
C THR A 665 -0.91 2.41 9.27
N PRO A 666 -2.03 2.68 9.99
CA PRO A 666 -2.06 3.69 11.03
C PRO A 666 -1.00 3.41 12.11
N SER A 667 -0.30 4.46 12.54
CA SER A 667 0.66 4.34 13.64
C SER A 667 -0.06 4.01 14.96
N CYS A 668 0.59 3.21 15.80
CA CYS A 668 0.12 2.98 17.16
C CYS A 668 0.23 4.30 17.96
N ASN A 669 -0.90 4.89 18.38
CA ASN A 669 -0.92 6.10 19.21
C ASN A 669 -0.09 5.88 20.49
N LYS A 670 1.09 6.52 20.55
CA LYS A 670 1.97 6.53 21.71
C LYS A 670 1.26 7.25 22.86
N SER A 671 0.63 6.49 23.75
CA SER A 671 0.33 7.00 25.09
C SER A 671 1.66 7.06 25.83
N SER A 672 2.28 8.24 25.84
CA SER A 672 3.28 8.70 26.81
C SER A 672 4.40 7.70 27.14
N GLY A 673 5.42 7.69 26.31
CA GLY A 673 6.72 7.10 26.63
C GLY A 673 7.77 7.74 25.75
N ASN A 674 8.56 8.66 26.32
CA ASN A 674 9.75 9.21 25.68
C ASN A 674 10.77 8.06 25.51
N VAL A 675 10.69 7.33 24.40
CA VAL A 675 11.81 6.50 23.97
C VAL A 675 12.86 7.47 23.43
N THR A 676 13.88 7.72 24.23
CA THR A 676 15.10 8.42 23.82
C THR A 676 15.66 7.72 22.58
N LEU A 677 15.64 8.42 21.45
CA LEU A 677 16.22 8.01 20.17
C LEU A 677 17.75 7.86 20.32
N SER A 678 18.22 6.70 20.76
CA SER A 678 19.65 6.35 20.75
C SER A 678 20.10 6.10 19.31
N ARG A 679 21.12 6.86 18.90
CA ARG A 679 21.64 6.98 17.53
C ARG A 679 22.49 5.76 17.16
N LEU A 680 21.93 4.83 16.40
CA LEU A 680 22.69 3.71 15.84
C LEU A 680 23.63 4.19 14.71
N LYS A 681 24.90 3.76 14.75
CA LYS A 681 25.93 4.16 13.78
C LYS A 681 26.21 3.04 12.77
N ASN A 682 26.36 3.45 11.50
CA ASN A 682 27.08 2.79 10.39
C ASN A 682 26.27 2.15 9.23
N THR A 683 24.93 2.16 9.18
CA THR A 683 24.15 1.98 7.93
C THR A 683 22.79 2.68 8.04
N LEU A 684 22.13 3.00 6.91
CA LEU A 684 20.77 3.54 6.98
C LEU A 684 19.81 2.55 7.65
N VAL A 685 19.94 1.24 7.38
CA VAL A 685 19.08 0.20 7.96
C VAL A 685 19.32 0.04 9.47
N ARG A 686 20.56 0.09 9.94
CA ARG A 686 20.87 0.06 11.39
C ARG A 686 20.41 1.32 12.11
N ARG A 687 20.40 2.48 11.45
CA ARG A 687 19.81 3.71 12.00
C ARG A 687 18.29 3.60 12.27
N ARG A 688 17.63 2.49 11.89
CA ARG A 688 16.16 2.32 11.87
C ARG A 688 15.60 1.22 12.76
N VAL A 689 16.37 0.66 13.68
CA VAL A 689 15.82 -0.36 14.59
C VAL A 689 14.68 0.19 15.48
N SER A 690 14.43 1.51 15.45
CA SER A 690 13.17 2.08 15.92
C SER A 690 12.07 1.94 14.86
N GLY A 691 11.24 0.89 14.97
CA GLY A 691 10.07 0.73 14.09
C GLY A 691 9.17 -0.50 14.31
N TYR A 692 9.48 -1.40 15.25
CA TYR A 692 8.55 -2.46 15.65
C TYR A 692 7.24 -1.88 16.16
N ASP A 693 6.10 -2.58 15.95
CA ASP A 693 4.80 -2.12 16.43
C ASP A 693 4.84 -1.97 17.96
N PRO A 694 4.91 -0.73 18.51
CA PRO A 694 5.09 -0.53 19.93
C PRO A 694 3.85 -0.98 20.72
N CYS A 695 2.72 -1.19 20.04
CA CYS A 695 1.53 -1.75 20.66
C CYS A 695 1.65 -3.25 20.94
N VAL A 696 2.36 -4.02 20.11
CA VAL A 696 2.46 -5.49 20.23
C VAL A 696 3.74 -5.89 20.96
N GLU A 697 4.85 -5.22 20.69
CA GLU A 697 6.11 -5.36 21.44
C GLU A 697 5.86 -5.21 22.94
N ARG A 698 5.17 -4.13 23.35
CA ARG A 698 4.81 -3.89 24.76
C ARG A 698 3.93 -4.98 25.36
N ARG A 699 3.11 -5.67 24.56
CA ARG A 699 2.31 -6.81 25.04
C ARG A 699 3.18 -8.04 25.23
N ALA A 700 4.12 -8.30 24.31
CA ALA A 700 5.11 -9.35 24.45
C ALA A 700 5.95 -9.15 25.72
N GLU A 701 6.49 -7.95 25.93
CA GLU A 701 7.27 -7.66 27.14
C GLU A 701 6.46 -7.82 28.42
N LYS A 702 5.21 -7.38 28.43
CA LYS A 702 4.32 -7.60 29.58
C LYS A 702 4.05 -9.09 29.82
N TYR A 703 3.77 -9.86 28.78
CA TYR A 703 3.43 -11.27 28.90
C TYR A 703 4.63 -12.11 29.33
N TYR A 704 5.78 -11.98 28.68
CA TYR A 704 6.97 -12.80 28.93
C TYR A 704 7.73 -12.42 30.20
N ASN A 705 7.47 -11.26 30.80
CA ASN A 705 7.97 -10.92 32.14
C ASN A 705 7.09 -11.42 33.30
N ARG A 706 5.97 -12.10 33.03
CA ARG A 706 5.15 -12.71 34.09
C ARG A 706 5.89 -13.92 34.68
N PRO A 707 6.05 -14.01 36.02
CA PRO A 707 6.76 -15.12 36.64
C PRO A 707 6.22 -16.51 36.26
N GLU A 708 4.90 -16.64 36.17
CA GLU A 708 4.22 -17.87 35.77
C GLU A 708 4.47 -18.24 34.30
N VAL A 709 4.65 -17.26 33.41
CA VAL A 709 5.01 -17.50 32.00
C VAL A 709 6.45 -17.98 31.91
N GLN A 710 7.37 -17.29 32.59
CA GLN A 710 8.77 -17.70 32.60
C GLN A 710 8.99 -19.05 33.28
N HIS A 711 8.18 -19.39 34.29
CA HIS A 711 8.20 -20.72 34.89
C HIS A 711 7.73 -21.79 33.89
N ALA A 712 6.58 -21.58 33.24
CA ALA A 712 6.04 -22.52 32.25
C ALA A 712 6.97 -22.70 31.03
N MET A 713 7.72 -21.67 30.64
CA MET A 713 8.70 -21.72 29.56
C MET A 713 10.09 -22.24 30.02
N HIS A 714 10.25 -22.61 31.28
CA HIS A 714 11.53 -22.99 31.88
C HIS A 714 12.61 -21.90 31.72
N ALA A 715 12.20 -20.65 31.58
CA ALA A 715 13.08 -19.51 31.36
C ALA A 715 13.65 -18.97 32.68
N ASN A 716 12.90 -19.01 33.78
CA ASN A 716 13.30 -18.41 35.08
C ASN A 716 14.30 -19.25 35.90
N TYR A 717 14.56 -20.52 35.54
CA TYR A 717 15.52 -21.37 36.26
C TYR A 717 16.96 -20.83 36.23
N THR A 718 17.27 -19.93 35.31
CA THR A 718 18.61 -19.40 35.06
C THR A 718 18.96 -18.15 35.90
N ARG A 719 18.01 -17.59 36.65
CA ARG A 719 18.18 -16.35 37.46
C ARG A 719 18.81 -15.20 36.66
N ILE A 720 18.31 -14.98 35.44
CA ILE A 720 18.79 -13.91 34.55
C ILE A 720 18.66 -12.57 35.29
N PRO A 721 19.73 -11.75 35.38
CA PRO A 721 19.73 -10.54 36.22
C PRO A 721 19.01 -9.35 35.59
N TYR A 722 18.39 -9.54 34.42
CA TYR A 722 17.70 -8.50 33.67
C TYR A 722 16.29 -8.94 33.27
N LYS A 723 15.42 -7.94 33.02
CA LYS A 723 14.08 -8.19 32.50
C LYS A 723 14.14 -8.61 31.04
N TRP A 724 13.23 -9.48 30.63
CA TRP A 724 13.10 -9.84 29.23
C TRP A 724 12.63 -8.62 28.43
N THR A 725 13.30 -8.31 27.33
CA THR A 725 12.91 -7.27 26.37
C THR A 725 12.84 -7.86 24.98
N ALA A 726 12.04 -7.25 24.11
CA ALA A 726 11.87 -7.76 22.75
C ALA A 726 13.14 -7.61 21.90
N CYS A 727 13.92 -6.55 22.12
CA CYS A 727 15.26 -6.36 21.54
C CYS A 727 16.27 -6.00 22.63
N SER A 728 17.54 -6.34 22.39
CA SER A 728 18.66 -6.02 23.27
C SER A 728 19.39 -4.76 22.82
N ASP A 729 19.21 -3.66 23.57
CA ASP A 729 19.88 -2.38 23.29
C ASP A 729 21.42 -2.52 23.33
N ASP A 730 21.95 -3.28 24.29
CA ASP A 730 23.39 -3.55 24.40
C ASP A 730 23.96 -4.17 23.11
N LEU A 731 23.26 -5.15 22.53
CA LEU A 731 23.68 -5.79 21.29
C LEU A 731 23.53 -4.86 20.08
N LEU A 732 22.45 -4.09 20.04
CA LEU A 732 22.19 -3.12 18.98
C LEU A 732 23.28 -2.05 18.89
N GLU A 733 23.67 -1.50 20.04
CA GLU A 733 24.67 -0.42 20.10
C GLU A 733 26.10 -0.92 19.86
N ASN A 734 26.41 -2.18 20.17
CA ASN A 734 27.78 -2.69 20.21
C ASN A 734 28.12 -3.77 19.17
N TRP A 735 27.31 -3.96 18.13
CA TRP A 735 27.52 -4.99 17.11
C TRP A 735 28.83 -4.81 16.31
N LYS A 736 29.75 -5.78 16.40
CA LYS A 736 31.15 -5.66 15.94
C LYS A 736 31.41 -6.00 14.49
N ASP A 737 30.87 -7.10 13.99
CA ASP A 737 31.08 -7.52 12.60
C ASP A 737 29.76 -7.69 11.86
N SER A 738 29.67 -7.04 10.70
CA SER A 738 28.57 -7.14 9.75
C SER A 738 29.19 -7.23 8.37
N GLN A 739 28.93 -8.33 7.66
CA GLN A 739 29.50 -8.51 6.32
C GLN A 739 28.86 -7.51 5.36
N PHE A 740 29.64 -6.80 4.54
CA PHE A 740 29.07 -5.77 3.65
C PHE A 740 28.03 -6.32 2.65
N SER A 741 28.21 -7.55 2.20
CA SER A 741 27.36 -8.20 1.20
C SER A 741 27.25 -9.70 1.45
N MET A 742 26.02 -10.21 1.41
CA MET A 742 25.70 -11.63 1.46
C MET A 742 25.68 -12.29 0.09
N LEU A 743 25.73 -11.53 -1.01
CA LEU A 743 25.68 -12.05 -2.38
C LEU A 743 26.70 -13.17 -2.67
N PRO A 744 27.98 -13.10 -2.22
CA PRO A 744 28.93 -14.19 -2.40
C PRO A 744 28.51 -15.49 -1.69
N THR A 745 27.84 -15.38 -0.55
CA THR A 745 27.32 -16.53 0.19
C THR A 745 26.10 -17.12 -0.51
N TYR A 746 25.19 -16.29 -1.02
CA TYR A 746 24.09 -16.74 -1.88
C TYR A 746 24.62 -17.54 -3.08
N LYS A 747 25.60 -17.02 -3.84
CA LYS A 747 26.20 -17.73 -4.98
C LYS A 747 26.73 -19.12 -4.61
N LYS A 748 27.43 -19.24 -3.47
CA LYS A 748 27.94 -20.53 -2.97
C LYS A 748 26.81 -21.50 -2.63
N LEU A 749 25.74 -21.03 -1.99
CA LEU A 749 24.62 -21.87 -1.56
C LEU A 749 23.72 -22.27 -2.73
N ILE A 750 23.54 -21.39 -3.72
CA ILE A 750 22.89 -21.69 -5.00
C ILE A 750 23.65 -22.80 -5.73
N ALA A 751 24.98 -22.65 -5.86
CA ALA A 751 25.83 -23.65 -6.50
C ALA A 751 25.85 -25.01 -5.76
N ALA A 752 25.59 -24.99 -4.44
CA ALA A 752 25.44 -26.20 -3.63
C ALA A 752 24.06 -26.88 -3.80
N GLY A 753 23.14 -26.31 -4.58
CA GLY A 753 21.83 -26.91 -4.88
C GLY A 753 20.77 -26.70 -3.80
N TYR A 754 20.96 -25.77 -2.86
CA TYR A 754 19.95 -25.47 -1.84
C TYR A 754 18.77 -24.70 -2.44
N ARG A 755 17.55 -24.98 -1.94
CA ARG A 755 16.36 -24.19 -2.28
C ARG A 755 16.41 -22.85 -1.55
N ILE A 756 16.42 -21.74 -2.28
CA ILE A 756 16.53 -20.41 -1.69
C ILE A 756 15.35 -19.55 -2.12
N TRP A 757 14.60 -19.05 -1.14
CA TRP A 757 13.52 -18.10 -1.36
C TRP A 757 13.82 -16.78 -0.65
N VAL A 758 13.60 -15.68 -1.35
CA VAL A 758 13.62 -14.34 -0.76
C VAL A 758 12.24 -13.75 -0.98
N PHE A 759 11.65 -13.12 0.03
CA PHE A 759 10.38 -12.43 -0.15
C PHE A 759 10.37 -11.05 0.49
N SER A 760 9.52 -10.15 -0.02
CA SER A 760 9.37 -8.79 0.53
C SER A 760 7.92 -8.35 0.58
N GLY A 761 7.51 -7.73 1.68
CA GLY A 761 6.31 -6.88 1.70
C GLY A 761 6.53 -5.61 0.90
N ASP A 762 5.56 -5.24 0.07
CA ASP A 762 5.65 -4.07 -0.84
C ASP A 762 5.37 -2.72 -0.18
N THR A 763 5.01 -2.70 1.11
CA THR A 763 4.77 -1.48 1.90
C THR A 763 5.85 -1.21 2.97
N ASP A 764 6.89 -2.05 3.05
CA ASP A 764 8.02 -1.86 3.96
C ASP A 764 8.94 -0.74 3.45
N SER A 765 9.30 0.21 4.30
CA SER A 765 10.31 1.25 3.97
C SER A 765 11.66 1.06 4.65
N VAL A 766 11.82 0.05 5.50
CA VAL A 766 13.05 -0.29 6.22
C VAL A 766 13.96 -1.15 5.35
N VAL A 767 13.44 -2.25 4.81
CA VAL A 767 14.11 -3.09 3.80
C VAL A 767 13.16 -3.29 2.61
N PRO A 768 12.92 -2.21 1.83
CA PRO A 768 11.90 -2.20 0.80
C PRO A 768 12.17 -3.20 -0.33
N VAL A 769 11.12 -3.53 -1.07
CA VAL A 769 11.20 -4.38 -2.26
C VAL A 769 12.24 -3.89 -3.29
N THR A 770 12.42 -2.58 -3.43
CA THR A 770 13.44 -1.97 -4.30
C THR A 770 14.87 -2.34 -3.88
N ALA A 771 15.15 -2.34 -2.58
CA ALA A 771 16.43 -2.79 -2.02
C ALA A 771 16.69 -4.26 -2.37
N THR A 772 15.70 -5.13 -2.10
CA THR A 772 15.81 -6.56 -2.42
C THR A 772 16.05 -6.80 -3.91
N ARG A 773 15.31 -6.13 -4.80
CA ARG A 773 15.47 -6.26 -6.26
C ARG A 773 16.86 -5.84 -6.73
N LEU A 774 17.34 -4.67 -6.29
CA LEU A 774 18.67 -4.21 -6.64
C LEU A 774 19.73 -5.21 -6.17
N SER A 775 19.65 -5.69 -4.92
CA SER A 775 20.58 -6.68 -4.35
C SER A 775 20.58 -7.97 -5.17
N LEU A 776 19.41 -8.56 -5.46
CA LEU A 776 19.31 -9.80 -6.22
C LEU A 776 19.75 -9.67 -7.68
N SER A 777 19.50 -8.53 -8.33
CA SER A 777 19.93 -8.29 -9.71
C SER A 777 21.45 -8.43 -9.90
N HIS A 778 22.25 -8.17 -8.86
CA HIS A 778 23.71 -8.27 -8.89
C HIS A 778 24.24 -9.69 -8.66
N LEU A 779 23.36 -10.67 -8.44
CA LEU A 779 23.72 -12.09 -8.54
C LEU A 779 23.93 -12.52 -9.99
N ASN A 780 23.34 -11.83 -10.97
CA ASN A 780 23.34 -12.16 -12.40
C ASN A 780 22.86 -13.61 -12.66
N LEU A 781 21.77 -14.01 -12.01
CA LEU A 781 21.19 -15.33 -12.22
C LEU A 781 20.36 -15.37 -13.51
N THR A 782 20.31 -16.53 -14.15
CA THR A 782 19.42 -16.78 -15.29
C THR A 782 17.98 -16.84 -14.81
N VAL A 783 17.08 -16.10 -15.47
CA VAL A 783 15.64 -16.18 -15.23
C VAL A 783 15.10 -17.48 -15.81
N LYS A 784 14.60 -18.36 -14.95
CA LYS A 784 13.93 -19.61 -15.32
C LYS A 784 12.45 -19.37 -15.65
N THR A 785 11.79 -18.60 -14.80
CA THR A 785 10.38 -18.24 -14.94
C THR A 785 10.25 -16.73 -14.77
N ARG A 786 9.88 -16.04 -15.86
CA ARG A 786 9.70 -14.58 -15.87
C ARG A 786 8.68 -14.12 -14.84
N TRP A 787 8.90 -12.93 -14.28
CA TRP A 787 7.98 -12.20 -13.40
C TRP A 787 6.51 -12.40 -13.75
N TYR A 788 5.72 -12.88 -12.77
CA TYR A 788 4.28 -13.05 -12.92
C TYR A 788 3.52 -12.77 -11.62
N PRO A 789 2.28 -12.28 -11.71
CA PRO A 789 1.40 -12.14 -10.57
C PRO A 789 0.94 -13.53 -10.09
N TRP A 790 1.00 -13.76 -8.77
CA TRP A 790 0.46 -14.98 -8.16
C TRP A 790 -0.84 -14.67 -7.42
N TYR A 791 -1.72 -15.66 -7.28
CA TYR A 791 -3.10 -15.45 -6.86
C TYR A 791 -3.48 -16.28 -5.64
N ILE A 792 -4.38 -15.73 -4.84
CA ILE A 792 -5.09 -16.42 -3.77
C ILE A 792 -6.53 -15.91 -3.73
N ASN A 793 -7.51 -16.81 -3.69
CA ASN A 793 -8.94 -16.47 -3.66
C ASN A 793 -9.38 -15.49 -4.77
N GLY A 794 -8.82 -15.63 -5.99
CA GLY A 794 -9.12 -14.78 -7.13
C GLY A 794 -8.64 -13.33 -7.01
N GLN A 795 -7.69 -13.04 -6.10
CA GLN A 795 -7.03 -11.76 -5.96
C GLN A 795 -5.51 -11.95 -6.10
N VAL A 796 -4.83 -10.94 -6.64
CA VAL A 796 -3.36 -10.91 -6.66
C VAL A 796 -2.85 -10.96 -5.23
N GLY A 797 -2.05 -11.98 -4.92
CA GLY A 797 -1.32 -12.13 -3.67
C GLY A 797 -0.01 -11.34 -3.64
N GLY A 798 0.57 -11.14 -4.81
CA GLY A 798 1.80 -10.40 -5.07
C GLY A 798 2.38 -10.85 -6.41
N TRP A 799 3.70 -10.74 -6.56
CA TRP A 799 4.41 -11.14 -7.77
C TRP A 799 5.58 -12.04 -7.47
N THR A 800 6.06 -12.80 -8.45
CA THR A 800 7.23 -13.66 -8.26
C THR A 800 8.01 -13.84 -9.56
N GLU A 801 9.32 -14.00 -9.43
CA GLU A 801 10.23 -14.42 -10.50
C GLU A 801 11.14 -15.52 -9.99
N GLU A 802 11.35 -16.52 -10.84
CA GLU A 802 12.18 -17.68 -10.51
C GLU A 802 13.45 -17.60 -11.35
N TYR A 803 14.58 -17.67 -10.66
CA TYR A 803 15.90 -17.82 -11.23
C TYR A 803 16.40 -19.25 -11.04
N ASP A 804 17.47 -19.60 -11.75
CA ASP A 804 18.19 -20.84 -11.48
C ASP A 804 18.77 -20.82 -10.05
N GLY A 805 18.10 -21.55 -9.15
CA GLY A 805 18.47 -21.75 -7.75
C GLY A 805 17.97 -20.70 -6.75
N LEU A 806 17.18 -19.72 -7.18
CA LEU A 806 16.56 -18.73 -6.28
C LEU A 806 15.17 -18.32 -6.76
N THR A 807 14.20 -18.24 -5.84
CA THR A 807 12.88 -17.66 -6.11
C THR A 807 12.74 -16.36 -5.33
N PHE A 808 12.30 -15.29 -6.01
CA PHE A 808 11.94 -14.03 -5.37
C PHE A 808 10.43 -13.81 -5.45
N ALA A 809 9.80 -13.42 -4.35
CA ALA A 809 8.37 -13.12 -4.29
C ALA A 809 8.07 -11.83 -3.53
N THR A 810 7.07 -11.08 -3.98
CA THR A 810 6.50 -9.96 -3.24
C THR A 810 5.16 -10.36 -2.66
N VAL A 811 4.77 -9.71 -1.55
CA VAL A 811 3.46 -9.89 -0.93
C VAL A 811 2.73 -8.56 -0.90
N ARG A 812 1.62 -8.50 -1.64
CA ARG A 812 0.86 -7.27 -1.86
C ARG A 812 0.24 -6.75 -0.57
N GLY A 813 0.44 -5.48 -0.26
CA GLY A 813 -0.08 -4.80 0.92
C GLY A 813 0.50 -5.32 2.24
N ALA A 814 1.71 -5.89 2.21
CA ALA A 814 2.42 -6.34 3.41
C ALA A 814 3.55 -5.38 3.79
N GLY A 815 3.75 -5.18 5.08
CA GLY A 815 4.89 -4.44 5.64
C GLY A 815 6.13 -5.32 5.82
N HIS A 816 7.01 -4.91 6.73
CA HIS A 816 8.26 -5.58 7.08
C HIS A 816 8.03 -7.02 7.55
N GLU A 817 7.10 -7.18 8.50
CA GLU A 817 6.68 -8.47 9.06
C GLU A 817 5.53 -9.05 8.22
N VAL A 818 5.84 -9.60 7.05
CA VAL A 818 4.83 -10.06 6.08
C VAL A 818 3.74 -10.96 6.68
N PRO A 819 4.05 -11.97 7.53
CA PRO A 819 3.02 -12.81 8.13
C PRO A 819 2.11 -12.07 9.13
N LEU A 820 2.54 -10.94 9.70
CA LEU A 820 1.68 -10.09 10.52
C LEU A 820 0.64 -9.35 9.66
N PHE A 821 1.10 -8.69 8.59
CA PHE A 821 0.24 -7.83 7.76
C PHE A 821 -0.67 -8.63 6.82
N GLN A 822 -0.16 -9.72 6.25
CA GLN A 822 -0.86 -10.55 5.26
C GLN A 822 -0.73 -12.05 5.61
N PRO A 823 -1.30 -12.51 6.74
CA PRO A 823 -1.05 -13.85 7.28
C PRO A 823 -1.44 -14.99 6.35
N GLU A 824 -2.57 -14.87 5.63
CA GLU A 824 -3.03 -15.89 4.69
C GLU A 824 -2.09 -16.03 3.49
N ARG A 825 -1.64 -14.90 2.94
CA ARG A 825 -0.67 -14.83 1.84
C ARG A 825 0.70 -15.34 2.27
N GLY A 826 1.17 -14.93 3.45
CA GLY A 826 2.43 -15.41 4.04
C GLY A 826 2.42 -16.92 4.31
N TYR A 827 1.28 -17.48 4.73
CA TYR A 827 1.11 -18.92 4.91
C TYR A 827 1.19 -19.69 3.59
N LEU A 828 0.48 -19.25 2.54
CA LEU A 828 0.56 -19.88 1.21
C LEU A 828 1.98 -19.83 0.64
N LEU A 829 2.70 -18.72 0.87
CA LEU A 829 4.09 -18.58 0.46
C LEU A 829 4.99 -19.61 1.14
N PHE A 830 4.83 -19.80 2.45
CA PHE A 830 5.55 -20.81 3.22
C PHE A 830 5.22 -22.25 2.79
N GLU A 831 3.94 -22.56 2.61
CA GLU A 831 3.47 -23.86 2.13
C GLU A 831 4.10 -24.20 0.76
N SER A 832 4.09 -23.23 -0.16
CA SER A 832 4.68 -23.39 -1.50
C SER A 832 6.19 -23.65 -1.44
N PHE A 833 6.91 -22.91 -0.58
CA PHE A 833 8.34 -23.09 -0.36
C PHE A 833 8.68 -24.50 0.15
N LEU A 834 7.97 -25.00 1.17
CA LEU A 834 8.21 -26.34 1.72
C LEU A 834 7.92 -27.42 0.68
N ALA A 835 6.80 -27.28 -0.05
CA ALA A 835 6.42 -28.20 -1.11
C ALA A 835 7.34 -28.15 -2.35
N GLY A 836 8.20 -27.13 -2.45
CA GLY A 836 9.02 -26.89 -3.65
C GLY A 836 8.18 -26.60 -4.89
N LYS A 837 7.01 -25.97 -4.69
CA LYS A 837 6.06 -25.63 -5.75
C LYS A 837 6.13 -24.14 -6.06
N ASN A 838 5.86 -23.81 -7.31
CA ASN A 838 5.71 -22.43 -7.75
C ASN A 838 4.45 -21.82 -7.13
N LEU A 839 4.48 -20.50 -6.91
CA LEU A 839 3.29 -19.80 -6.42
C LEU A 839 2.16 -19.88 -7.46
N PRO A 840 0.89 -19.97 -7.03
CA PRO A 840 -0.22 -20.24 -7.94
C PRO A 840 -0.37 -19.20 -9.03
N ARG A 841 -0.39 -19.65 -10.28
CA ARG A 841 -0.90 -18.90 -11.43
C ARG A 841 -2.42 -19.06 -11.46
N SER A 842 -3.11 -17.97 -11.84
CA SER A 842 -4.58 -17.80 -11.83
C SER A 842 -5.41 -19.04 -12.10
#